data_AF-A0A3A4PM93-F1
#
_entry.id   AF-A0A3A4PM93-F1
#
_cell.length_a   1.000
_cell.length_b   1.000
_cell.length_c   1.000
_cell.angle_alpha   90.00
_cell.angle_beta   90.00
_cell.angle_gamma   90.00
#
_symmetry.space_group_name_H-M   'P 1'
#
loop_
_entity.id
_entity.type
_entity.pdbx_description
1 polymer ?
#
loop_
_entity_poly.entity_id
_entity_poly.type
_entity_poly.pdbx_seq_one_letter_code
_entity_poly.pdbx_strand_id
1 'polypeptide(L)'
;MTYECRKARVATAFVCVVAALLSLLLTAASGRGEARADSPQRVVLTFDDGYNFDHRILDYLNSQGITASAFVIGSWAQRNPELLQEMNALGWDVCNHTQNHPWLTKLTDQQIVAELNACQAVIGSITGQYLPIFRPPGGFIDGRVMNVASAAGYAPVMWDFDSMDALSTNIPVQERVSRMVGAAADGDIILFHFGGRNTLELVIGVVQGLQQRGFGFVTLSELYGWKKLLRGGDSGPGITEAAMRYYFAEGTTRPGFEEWVLVLNPGSETASLRAHYYASGEELVKEYSIPPRERLSLSVGSEVPWQDDVSVVLESSTPVAAERMLYFNRTPGYDGASLARGVSDPSSLFFFPEGTVRPGFEEYLAVFNPSGIVEARIEVELHGVAGEEREASFEVEPHSRLTLRVNDMVEGGDYSMVVRSSAPVVAERSQYFVYNDILTGSHCVPGIERPSGRWFFAEGTTRDFFTSYLTVFNPCDYGTWLEVRMIVSDGSLVKETLALAAGERKTIHLNSYLPADVDYSLGISSLLPVAAERATYFRTNNITGGYCSPGAPQPQVSWLFPEGCTSPGFSEWLALFNPLHEQQVVRVDYLRGDGEVVSREYLLPPEGRVTLDVAVEAGQADEVSIEVSAPEGIVAERSIYFSRTGL
;
A
#
# COMPACT_ATOMS: atom_id res chain seq x y z
N MET A 1 -30.33 16.21 -39.57
CA MET A 1 -31.30 16.61 -38.53
C MET A 1 -30.51 16.81 -37.25
N THR A 2 -30.25 18.05 -36.90
CA THR A 2 -29.59 18.45 -35.64
C THR A 2 -30.57 18.22 -34.50
N TYR A 3 -30.26 17.28 -33.60
CA TYR A 3 -30.99 17.09 -32.35
C TYR A 3 -30.23 17.79 -31.23
N GLU A 4 -30.77 18.89 -30.72
CA GLU A 4 -30.39 19.45 -29.42
C GLU A 4 -30.73 18.44 -28.32
N CYS A 5 -29.70 17.92 -27.65
CA CYS A 5 -29.89 17.12 -26.45
C CYS A 5 -30.12 18.08 -25.26
N ARG A 6 -31.39 18.24 -24.86
CA ARG A 6 -31.76 19.02 -23.68
C ARG A 6 -31.23 18.35 -22.40
N LYS A 7 -30.62 19.16 -21.53
CA LYS A 7 -30.17 18.84 -20.18
C LYS A 7 -31.19 17.99 -19.42
N ALA A 8 -30.83 16.76 -19.05
CA ALA A 8 -31.49 16.01 -18.00
C ALA A 8 -30.71 16.23 -16.70
N ARG A 9 -31.20 17.13 -15.84
CA ARG A 9 -30.79 17.17 -14.44
C ARG A 9 -31.40 15.94 -13.76
N VAL A 10 -30.58 15.21 -12.99
CA VAL A 10 -31.02 14.14 -12.09
C VAL A 10 -32.13 14.70 -11.19
N ALA A 11 -33.35 14.21 -11.39
CA ALA A 11 -34.51 14.59 -10.61
C ALA A 11 -34.73 13.54 -9.51
N THR A 12 -34.39 13.91 -8.28
CA THR A 12 -34.81 13.18 -7.08
C THR A 12 -36.31 13.40 -6.87
N ALA A 13 -37.12 12.35 -6.95
CA ALA A 13 -38.51 12.40 -6.51
C ALA A 13 -38.98 11.04 -5.98
N PHE A 14 -39.26 10.97 -4.68
CA PHE A 14 -40.29 10.10 -4.14
C PHE A 14 -41.09 10.84 -3.07
N VAL A 15 -42.41 10.71 -3.13
CA VAL A 15 -43.42 11.47 -2.40
C VAL A 15 -43.77 10.80 -1.06
N CYS A 16 -43.84 11.65 -0.04
CA CYS A 16 -44.55 11.62 1.25
C CYS A 16 -45.43 10.40 1.61
N VAL A 17 -45.17 9.79 2.78
CA VAL A 17 -46.16 9.60 3.87
C VAL A 17 -45.44 9.68 5.24
N VAL A 18 -46.06 10.40 6.18
CA VAL A 18 -45.70 10.62 7.61
C VAL A 18 -44.64 11.68 7.94
N ALA A 19 -45.05 12.94 7.84
CA ALA A 19 -44.50 14.02 8.66
C ALA A 19 -45.05 13.91 10.10
N ALA A 20 -44.19 13.73 11.11
CA ALA A 20 -44.47 14.14 12.51
C ALA A 20 -43.29 14.05 13.51
N LEU A 21 -42.09 13.56 13.15
CA LEU A 21 -41.05 13.26 14.17
C LEU A 21 -39.65 13.84 13.94
N LEU A 22 -39.48 14.81 13.05
CA LEU A 22 -38.15 15.39 12.77
C LEU A 22 -38.11 16.94 12.77
N SER A 23 -38.92 17.58 13.61
CA SER A 23 -38.79 19.02 13.90
C SER A 23 -37.69 19.35 14.93
N LEU A 24 -36.78 18.43 15.24
CA LEU A 24 -35.67 18.65 16.18
C LEU A 24 -34.25 18.51 15.60
N LEU A 25 -34.09 18.47 14.27
CA LEU A 25 -32.77 18.33 13.61
C LEU A 25 -32.46 19.41 12.55
N LEU A 26 -33.26 20.48 12.49
CA LEU A 26 -32.99 21.64 11.61
C LEU A 26 -32.35 22.80 12.37
N THR A 27 -31.12 22.60 12.81
CA THR A 27 -30.16 23.69 13.12
C THR A 27 -28.69 23.33 12.86
N ALA A 28 -28.40 22.23 12.17
CA ALA A 28 -27.03 21.84 11.83
C ALA A 28 -26.91 21.35 10.38
N ALA A 29 -27.34 22.17 9.42
CA ALA A 29 -27.03 21.97 8.00
C ALA A 29 -27.17 23.29 7.22
N SER A 30 -26.45 24.31 7.65
CA SER A 30 -26.15 25.48 6.80
C SER A 30 -24.64 25.67 6.74
N GLY A 31 -23.93 24.63 6.34
CA GLY A 31 -22.57 24.72 5.83
C GLY A 31 -22.61 24.60 4.32
N ARG A 32 -22.96 25.69 3.62
CA ARG A 32 -22.37 25.88 2.28
C ARG A 32 -20.89 26.06 2.54
N GLY A 33 -20.09 25.04 2.27
CA GLY A 33 -18.63 25.17 2.29
C GLY A 33 -18.25 26.39 1.45
N GLU A 34 -17.52 27.32 2.05
CA GLU A 34 -16.78 28.32 1.28
C GLU A 34 -15.81 27.55 0.38
N ALA A 35 -16.01 27.64 -0.93
CA ALA A 35 -15.03 27.17 -1.89
C ALA A 35 -13.73 27.95 -1.64
N ARG A 36 -12.63 27.23 -1.35
CA ARG A 36 -11.28 27.79 -1.39
C ARG A 36 -11.08 28.41 -2.77
N ALA A 37 -10.96 29.73 -2.85
CA ALA A 37 -10.93 30.49 -4.09
C ALA A 37 -9.61 30.38 -4.90
N ASP A 38 -8.73 29.43 -4.57
CA ASP A 38 -7.36 29.33 -5.13
C ASP A 38 -7.04 28.02 -5.86
N SER A 39 -8.03 27.14 -6.11
CA SER A 39 -7.79 25.93 -6.91
C SER A 39 -8.06 26.18 -8.40
N PRO A 40 -7.17 25.74 -9.31
CA PRO A 40 -7.39 25.92 -10.76
C PRO A 40 -8.67 25.20 -11.19
N GLN A 41 -9.37 25.78 -12.17
CA GLN A 41 -10.52 25.13 -12.79
C GLN A 41 -10.07 23.83 -13.46
N ARG A 42 -10.90 22.79 -13.44
CA ARG A 42 -10.53 21.44 -13.88
C ARG A 42 -11.32 21.04 -15.12
N VAL A 43 -10.72 20.22 -15.98
CA VAL A 43 -11.40 19.54 -17.10
C VAL A 43 -10.93 18.09 -17.20
N VAL A 44 -11.74 17.25 -17.81
CA VAL A 44 -11.41 15.84 -18.06
C VAL A 44 -11.31 15.59 -19.56
N LEU A 45 -10.17 15.08 -20.01
CA LEU A 45 -10.03 14.53 -21.36
C LEU A 45 -10.43 13.07 -21.33
N THR A 46 -11.35 12.68 -22.21
CA THR A 46 -11.81 11.29 -22.29
C THR A 46 -11.63 10.72 -23.69
N PHE A 47 -11.27 9.44 -23.76
CA PHE A 47 -11.00 8.74 -25.01
C PHE A 47 -11.79 7.43 -25.07
N ASP A 48 -12.62 7.28 -26.10
CA ASP A 48 -13.43 6.08 -26.29
C ASP A 48 -12.76 5.05 -27.21
N ASP A 49 -13.26 3.82 -27.10
CA ASP A 49 -12.96 2.62 -27.89
C ASP A 49 -11.63 1.91 -27.58
N GLY A 50 -10.58 2.26 -28.34
CA GLY A 50 -9.30 1.55 -28.41
C GLY A 50 -8.92 1.05 -29.82
N TYR A 51 -9.84 0.99 -30.78
CA TYR A 51 -9.47 0.63 -32.17
C TYR A 51 -8.67 1.74 -32.86
N ASN A 52 -7.72 1.34 -33.74
CA ASN A 52 -6.82 2.25 -34.46
C ASN A 52 -6.08 3.23 -33.53
N PHE A 53 -5.68 2.74 -32.35
CA PHE A 53 -5.01 3.50 -31.31
C PHE A 53 -3.80 4.29 -31.82
N ASP A 54 -3.79 5.61 -31.62
CA ASP A 54 -2.64 6.48 -31.91
C ASP A 54 -1.82 6.75 -30.64
N HIS A 55 -0.74 5.99 -30.47
CA HIS A 55 0.15 6.07 -29.30
C HIS A 55 0.72 7.47 -29.03
N ARG A 56 0.82 8.30 -30.06
CA ARG A 56 1.35 9.67 -29.94
C ARG A 56 0.51 10.56 -29.02
N ILE A 57 -0.77 10.23 -28.82
CA ILE A 57 -1.65 10.92 -27.88
C ILE A 57 -1.17 10.66 -26.44
N LEU A 58 -0.87 9.40 -26.12
CA LEU A 58 -0.38 8.99 -24.81
C LEU A 58 0.98 9.63 -24.52
N ASP A 59 1.91 9.57 -25.48
CA ASP A 59 3.23 10.19 -25.40
C ASP A 59 3.14 11.70 -25.15
N TYR A 60 2.25 12.38 -25.89
CA TYR A 60 2.05 13.82 -25.74
C TYR A 60 1.52 14.17 -24.35
N LEU A 61 0.43 13.54 -23.91
CA LEU A 61 -0.16 13.85 -22.60
C LEU A 61 0.80 13.54 -21.44
N ASN A 62 1.53 12.41 -21.51
CA ASN A 62 2.55 12.07 -20.52
C ASN A 62 3.68 13.12 -20.49
N SER A 63 4.16 13.59 -21.65
CA SER A 63 5.18 14.66 -21.73
C SER A 63 4.72 15.99 -21.12
N GLN A 64 3.41 16.20 -20.98
CA GLN A 64 2.81 17.39 -20.36
C GLN A 64 2.43 17.14 -18.89
N GLY A 65 2.66 15.93 -18.35
CA GLY A 65 2.22 15.54 -17.01
C GLY A 65 0.70 15.50 -16.86
N ILE A 66 -0.04 15.19 -17.93
CA ILE A 66 -1.50 15.18 -17.98
C ILE A 66 -2.02 13.74 -17.92
N THR A 67 -2.91 13.47 -16.97
CA THR A 67 -3.71 12.25 -16.89
C THR A 67 -5.04 12.41 -17.61
N ALA A 68 -5.65 11.30 -18.03
CA ALA A 68 -6.93 11.27 -18.73
C ALA A 68 -7.74 10.01 -18.37
N SER A 69 -8.98 9.89 -18.89
CA SER A 69 -9.82 8.71 -18.67
C SER A 69 -10.17 8.03 -20.00
N ALA A 70 -9.90 6.74 -20.11
CA ALA A 70 -10.16 5.95 -21.32
C ALA A 70 -11.36 5.02 -21.12
N PHE A 71 -12.41 5.15 -21.93
CA PHE A 71 -13.50 4.16 -21.97
C PHE A 71 -13.17 3.10 -23.02
N VAL A 72 -12.76 1.91 -22.57
CA VAL A 72 -12.24 0.86 -23.45
C VAL A 72 -13.27 -0.25 -23.67
N ILE A 73 -13.28 -0.80 -24.89
CA ILE A 73 -14.11 -1.95 -25.24
C ILE A 73 -13.45 -3.22 -24.70
N GLY A 74 -14.18 -4.05 -23.96
CA GLY A 74 -13.61 -5.23 -23.29
C GLY A 74 -12.93 -6.24 -24.23
N SER A 75 -13.51 -6.52 -25.40
CA SER A 75 -12.90 -7.38 -26.42
C SER A 75 -11.67 -6.79 -27.10
N TRP A 76 -11.50 -5.46 -27.05
CA TRP A 76 -10.26 -4.80 -27.47
C TRP A 76 -9.21 -4.87 -26.35
N ALA A 77 -9.61 -4.58 -25.11
CA ALA A 77 -8.76 -4.66 -23.93
C ALA A 77 -8.12 -6.06 -23.76
N GLN A 78 -8.88 -7.14 -23.98
CA GLN A 78 -8.36 -8.51 -23.95
C GLN A 78 -7.22 -8.77 -24.93
N ARG A 79 -7.19 -8.05 -26.06
CA ARG A 79 -6.18 -8.22 -27.12
C ARG A 79 -5.00 -7.26 -26.99
N ASN A 80 -5.11 -6.27 -26.10
CA ASN A 80 -4.09 -5.24 -25.89
C ASN A 80 -3.88 -4.99 -24.38
N PRO A 81 -3.64 -6.03 -23.56
CA PRO A 81 -3.46 -5.87 -22.12
C PRO A 81 -2.29 -4.95 -21.77
N GLU A 82 -1.24 -4.94 -22.58
CA GLU A 82 -0.07 -4.07 -22.41
C GLU A 82 -0.42 -2.58 -22.49
N LEU A 83 -1.31 -2.17 -23.39
CA LEU A 83 -1.76 -0.77 -23.49
C LEU A 83 -2.61 -0.36 -22.28
N LEU A 84 -3.43 -1.27 -21.76
CA LEU A 84 -4.19 -1.01 -20.54
C LEU A 84 -3.29 -0.89 -19.32
N GLN A 85 -2.26 -1.72 -19.22
CA GLN A 85 -1.25 -1.64 -18.17
C GLN A 85 -0.48 -0.33 -18.27
N GLU A 86 -0.12 0.12 -19.47
CA GLU A 86 0.55 1.40 -19.70
C GLU A 86 -0.32 2.58 -19.29
N MET A 87 -1.58 2.65 -19.73
CA MET A 87 -2.54 3.68 -19.28
C MET A 87 -2.66 3.71 -17.75
N ASN A 88 -2.79 2.54 -17.12
CA ASN A 88 -2.89 2.41 -15.67
C ASN A 88 -1.60 2.89 -14.96
N ALA A 89 -0.43 2.54 -15.50
CA ALA A 89 0.88 2.96 -14.97
C ALA A 89 1.09 4.48 -15.10
N LEU A 90 0.50 5.10 -16.12
CA LEU A 90 0.46 6.55 -16.33
C LEU A 90 -0.61 7.26 -15.48
N GLY A 91 -1.34 6.53 -14.63
CA GLY A 91 -2.34 7.10 -13.74
C GLY A 91 -3.67 7.46 -14.42
N TRP A 92 -3.97 6.91 -15.60
CA TRP A 92 -5.24 7.13 -16.27
C TRP A 92 -6.34 6.27 -15.65
N ASP A 93 -7.58 6.76 -15.68
CA ASP A 93 -8.73 5.89 -15.44
C ASP A 93 -8.94 4.98 -16.66
N VAL A 94 -9.11 3.68 -16.44
CA VAL A 94 -9.53 2.72 -17.46
C VAL A 94 -10.96 2.28 -17.15
N CYS A 95 -11.89 2.79 -17.95
CA CYS A 95 -13.33 2.74 -17.74
C CYS A 95 -14.04 1.81 -18.74
N ASN A 96 -15.26 1.42 -18.41
CA ASN A 96 -16.04 0.44 -19.16
C ASN A 96 -16.74 1.05 -20.39
N HIS A 97 -16.43 0.56 -21.60
CA HIS A 97 -17.16 0.91 -22.83
C HIS A 97 -17.93 -0.27 -23.43
N THR A 98 -18.45 -1.16 -22.57
CA THR A 98 -19.08 -2.45 -22.89
C THR A 98 -18.11 -3.48 -23.47
N GLN A 99 -18.52 -4.75 -23.48
CA GLN A 99 -17.64 -5.84 -23.91
C GLN A 99 -17.42 -5.84 -25.41
N ASN A 100 -18.48 -5.61 -26.19
CA ASN A 100 -18.47 -5.76 -27.65
C ASN A 100 -19.01 -4.52 -28.39
N HIS A 101 -19.16 -3.39 -27.70
CA HIS A 101 -19.63 -2.13 -28.26
C HIS A 101 -21.06 -2.16 -28.89
N PRO A 102 -22.06 -2.89 -28.34
CA PRO A 102 -23.42 -2.84 -28.84
C PRO A 102 -24.17 -1.57 -28.36
N TRP A 103 -25.16 -1.14 -29.13
CA TRP A 103 -26.13 -0.16 -28.63
C TRP A 103 -27.01 -0.79 -27.56
N LEU A 104 -26.81 -0.41 -26.30
CA LEU A 104 -27.52 -0.99 -25.14
C LEU A 104 -29.05 -0.88 -25.26
N THR A 105 -29.55 0.17 -25.91
CA THR A 105 -30.99 0.35 -26.19
C THR A 105 -31.60 -0.75 -27.07
N LYS A 106 -30.78 -1.55 -27.77
CA LYS A 106 -31.21 -2.69 -28.60
C LYS A 106 -31.10 -4.04 -27.90
N LEU A 107 -30.58 -4.07 -26.68
CA LEU A 107 -30.35 -5.30 -25.91
C LEU A 107 -31.44 -5.54 -24.87
N THR A 108 -31.60 -6.79 -24.47
CA THR A 108 -32.38 -7.17 -23.27
C THR A 108 -31.65 -6.76 -21.99
N ASP A 109 -32.37 -6.66 -20.88
CA ASP A 109 -31.79 -6.24 -19.59
C ASP A 109 -30.63 -7.16 -19.15
N GLN A 110 -30.80 -8.48 -19.32
CA GLN A 110 -29.74 -9.46 -19.02
C GLN A 110 -28.50 -9.27 -19.90
N GLN A 111 -28.69 -8.94 -21.18
CA GLN A 111 -27.58 -8.68 -22.10
C GLN A 111 -26.84 -7.39 -21.75
N ILE A 112 -27.53 -6.35 -21.30
CA ILE A 112 -26.89 -5.12 -20.80
C ILE A 112 -25.99 -5.44 -19.60
N VAL A 113 -26.50 -6.16 -18.61
CA VAL A 113 -25.72 -6.55 -17.43
C VAL A 113 -24.52 -7.40 -17.81
N ALA A 114 -24.69 -8.34 -18.75
CA ALA A 114 -23.60 -9.19 -19.24
C ALA A 114 -22.50 -8.39 -19.93
N GLU A 115 -22.86 -7.42 -20.78
CA GLU A 115 -21.89 -6.55 -21.47
C GLU A 115 -21.08 -5.69 -20.48
N LEU A 116 -21.74 -5.12 -19.47
CA LEU A 116 -21.07 -4.31 -18.45
C LEU A 116 -20.15 -5.16 -17.57
N ASN A 117 -20.66 -6.27 -17.01
CA ASN A 117 -19.89 -7.13 -16.12
C ASN A 117 -18.71 -7.80 -16.82
N ALA A 118 -18.87 -8.25 -18.07
CA ALA A 118 -17.78 -8.86 -18.82
C ALA A 118 -16.64 -7.86 -19.08
N CYS A 119 -16.98 -6.64 -19.51
CA CYS A 119 -15.97 -5.59 -19.72
C CYS A 119 -15.27 -5.20 -18.41
N GLN A 120 -16.03 -5.05 -17.33
CA GLN A 120 -15.46 -4.71 -16.02
C GLN A 120 -14.52 -5.80 -15.49
N ALA A 121 -14.88 -7.07 -15.67
CA ALA A 121 -14.03 -8.19 -15.29
C ALA A 121 -12.70 -8.19 -16.07
N VAL A 122 -12.74 -7.91 -17.38
CA VAL A 122 -11.54 -7.77 -18.20
C VAL A 122 -10.66 -6.65 -17.69
N ILE A 123 -11.20 -5.44 -17.53
CA ILE A 123 -10.45 -4.27 -17.05
C ILE A 123 -9.82 -4.58 -15.70
N GLY A 124 -10.61 -5.05 -14.73
CA GLY A 124 -10.13 -5.37 -13.40
C GLY A 124 -9.06 -6.46 -13.38
N SER A 125 -9.12 -7.45 -14.28
CA SER A 125 -8.11 -8.50 -14.38
C SER A 125 -6.75 -8.01 -14.90
N ILE A 126 -6.74 -6.95 -15.72
CA ILE A 126 -5.54 -6.42 -16.37
C ILE A 126 -4.93 -5.27 -15.55
N THR A 127 -5.77 -4.32 -15.11
CA THR A 127 -5.32 -3.07 -14.48
C THR A 127 -5.52 -3.04 -12.97
N GLY A 128 -6.32 -3.96 -12.44
CA GLY A 128 -6.78 -3.89 -11.06
C GLY A 128 -7.83 -2.79 -10.82
N GLN A 129 -8.12 -1.91 -11.77
CA GLN A 129 -9.09 -0.82 -11.57
C GLN A 129 -10.53 -1.35 -11.51
N TYR A 130 -11.31 -0.79 -10.59
CA TYR A 130 -12.75 -1.02 -10.50
C TYR A 130 -13.47 0.31 -10.32
N LEU A 131 -13.75 0.97 -11.44
CA LEU A 131 -14.55 2.18 -11.49
C LEU A 131 -15.99 1.77 -11.90
N PRO A 132 -17.01 1.97 -11.04
CA PRO A 132 -18.39 1.56 -11.33
C PRO A 132 -19.08 2.52 -12.32
N ILE A 133 -18.37 2.87 -13.39
CA ILE A 133 -18.85 3.75 -14.45
C ILE A 133 -18.69 3.13 -15.82
N PHE A 134 -19.59 3.51 -16.71
CA PHE A 134 -19.52 3.12 -18.11
C PHE A 134 -19.92 4.26 -19.02
N ARG A 135 -19.50 4.21 -20.28
CA ARG A 135 -20.04 5.07 -21.33
C ARG A 135 -20.82 4.22 -22.32
N PRO A 136 -22.10 4.53 -22.61
CA PRO A 136 -22.89 3.76 -23.57
C PRO A 136 -22.38 3.99 -25.00
N PRO A 137 -22.12 2.93 -25.80
CA PRO A 137 -21.72 3.04 -27.20
C PRO A 137 -22.61 3.99 -28.01
N GLY A 138 -21.99 4.96 -28.67
CA GLY A 138 -22.67 6.00 -29.46
C GLY A 138 -23.52 6.99 -28.64
N GLY A 139 -23.41 6.98 -27.31
CA GLY A 139 -24.23 7.80 -26.42
C GLY A 139 -25.69 7.35 -26.32
N PHE A 140 -26.04 6.17 -26.86
CA PHE A 140 -27.42 5.68 -26.89
C PHE A 140 -27.85 5.09 -25.53
N ILE A 141 -28.56 5.89 -24.75
CA ILE A 141 -29.09 5.51 -23.44
C ILE A 141 -30.55 5.97 -23.27
N ASP A 142 -31.36 5.17 -22.56
CA ASP A 142 -32.74 5.50 -22.21
C ASP A 142 -33.02 5.16 -20.73
N GLY A 143 -34.24 5.47 -20.25
CA GLY A 143 -34.63 5.20 -18.86
C GLY A 143 -34.52 3.74 -18.44
N ARG A 144 -34.72 2.79 -19.38
CA ARG A 144 -34.58 1.36 -19.10
C ARG A 144 -33.11 1.00 -18.91
N VAL A 145 -32.24 1.42 -19.83
CA VAL A 145 -30.80 1.16 -19.72
C VAL A 145 -30.23 1.77 -18.43
N MET A 146 -30.62 2.99 -18.06
CA MET A 146 -30.18 3.62 -16.80
C MET A 146 -30.60 2.80 -15.58
N ASN A 147 -31.86 2.34 -15.52
CA ASN A 147 -32.36 1.55 -14.41
C ASN A 147 -31.65 0.19 -14.30
N VAL A 148 -31.42 -0.49 -15.43
CA VAL A 148 -30.73 -1.77 -15.47
C VAL A 148 -29.27 -1.62 -15.05
N ALA A 149 -28.57 -0.63 -15.57
CA ALA A 149 -27.16 -0.37 -15.22
C ALA A 149 -27.01 0.02 -13.74
N SER A 150 -27.88 0.89 -13.22
CA SER A 150 -27.88 1.28 -11.82
C SER A 150 -28.17 0.10 -10.89
N ALA A 151 -29.12 -0.77 -11.24
CA ALA A 151 -29.40 -1.99 -10.48
C ALA A 151 -28.22 -2.99 -10.51
N ALA A 152 -27.38 -2.94 -11.55
CA ALA A 152 -26.14 -3.70 -11.66
C ALA A 152 -24.92 -2.99 -11.03
N GLY A 153 -25.11 -1.83 -10.42
CA GLY A 153 -24.05 -1.09 -9.72
C GLY A 153 -23.20 -0.17 -10.62
N TYR A 154 -23.66 0.18 -11.82
CA TYR A 154 -22.95 1.07 -12.74
C TYR A 154 -23.65 2.41 -12.96
N ALA A 155 -22.87 3.48 -13.10
CA ALA A 155 -23.35 4.81 -13.48
C ALA A 155 -22.87 5.20 -14.90
N PRO A 156 -23.76 5.73 -15.77
CA PRO A 156 -23.36 6.20 -17.09
C PRO A 156 -22.62 7.54 -17.00
N VAL A 157 -21.53 7.69 -17.78
CA VAL A 157 -20.79 8.95 -17.94
C VAL A 157 -20.87 9.41 -19.39
N MET A 158 -21.41 10.61 -19.58
CA MET A 158 -21.53 11.27 -20.89
C MET A 158 -20.36 12.24 -21.09
N TRP A 159 -20.57 13.30 -21.87
CA TRP A 159 -19.61 14.37 -22.12
C TRP A 159 -20.36 15.70 -22.31
N ASP A 160 -19.65 16.80 -22.05
CA ASP A 160 -20.15 18.16 -22.25
C ASP A 160 -19.75 18.69 -23.63
N PHE A 161 -18.57 18.28 -24.11
CA PHE A 161 -18.07 18.61 -25.44
C PHE A 161 -17.73 17.36 -26.24
N ASP A 162 -18.37 17.22 -27.40
CA ASP A 162 -17.98 16.25 -28.42
C ASP A 162 -16.91 16.88 -29.31
N SER A 163 -15.70 16.31 -29.35
CA SER A 163 -14.67 16.83 -30.25
C SER A 163 -15.11 16.76 -31.71
N MET A 164 -15.99 15.82 -32.09
CA MET A 164 -16.42 15.45 -33.44
C MET A 164 -15.37 14.71 -34.27
N ASP A 165 -14.39 14.05 -33.63
CA ASP A 165 -13.30 13.32 -34.31
C ASP A 165 -13.75 11.97 -34.90
N ALA A 166 -14.81 11.37 -34.36
CA ALA A 166 -15.50 10.22 -34.96
C ALA A 166 -16.34 10.57 -36.20
N LEU A 167 -16.60 11.85 -36.45
CA LEU A 167 -17.48 12.30 -37.54
C LEU A 167 -16.70 12.65 -38.81
N SER A 168 -17.28 12.31 -39.97
CA SER A 168 -16.85 12.89 -41.25
C SER A 168 -17.41 14.30 -41.38
N THR A 169 -16.66 15.29 -40.87
CA THR A 169 -17.02 16.71 -40.90
C THR A 169 -15.98 17.54 -41.65
N ASN A 170 -16.42 18.63 -42.28
CA ASN A 170 -15.56 19.62 -42.95
C ASN A 170 -15.20 20.80 -42.04
N ILE A 171 -15.59 20.78 -40.76
CA ILE A 171 -15.26 21.84 -39.80
C ILE A 171 -13.75 21.79 -39.49
N PRO A 172 -12.99 22.89 -39.67
CA PRO A 172 -11.56 22.94 -39.38
C PRO A 172 -11.23 22.60 -37.93
N VAL A 173 -10.06 21.97 -37.70
CA VAL A 173 -9.56 21.62 -36.35
C VAL A 173 -9.55 22.83 -35.42
N GLN A 174 -9.03 23.97 -35.88
CA GLN A 174 -8.92 25.17 -35.05
C GLN A 174 -10.28 25.74 -34.61
N GLU A 175 -11.32 25.60 -35.43
CA GLU A 175 -12.67 26.03 -35.06
C GLU A 175 -13.25 25.14 -33.96
N ARG A 176 -13.02 23.81 -34.07
CA ARG A 176 -13.42 22.83 -33.06
C ARG A 176 -12.69 23.05 -31.73
N VAL A 177 -11.37 23.27 -31.78
CA VAL A 177 -10.55 23.65 -30.63
C VAL A 177 -11.08 24.93 -29.99
N SER A 178 -11.27 26.00 -30.78
CA SER A 178 -11.75 27.29 -30.28
C SER A 178 -13.12 27.17 -29.59
N ARG A 179 -14.01 26.32 -30.09
CA ARG A 179 -15.32 26.05 -29.46
C ARG A 179 -15.17 25.39 -28.09
N MET A 180 -14.35 24.34 -27.98
CA MET A 180 -14.14 23.62 -26.72
C MET A 180 -13.40 24.51 -25.71
N VAL A 181 -12.29 25.12 -26.14
CA VAL A 181 -11.47 26.01 -25.30
C VAL A 181 -12.24 27.26 -24.88
N GLY A 182 -13.07 27.85 -25.75
CA GLY A 182 -13.77 29.10 -25.45
C GLY A 182 -14.95 28.94 -24.49
N ALA A 183 -15.58 27.77 -24.48
CA ALA A 183 -16.79 27.50 -23.68
C ALA A 183 -16.54 26.66 -22.42
N ALA A 184 -15.35 26.07 -22.26
CA ALA A 184 -15.05 25.21 -21.11
C ALA A 184 -15.19 25.95 -19.77
N ALA A 185 -15.77 25.23 -18.81
CA ALA A 185 -15.97 25.55 -17.41
C ALA A 185 -15.42 24.43 -16.52
N ASP A 186 -15.29 24.72 -15.22
CA ASP A 186 -14.81 23.75 -14.23
C ASP A 186 -15.71 22.50 -14.21
N GLY A 187 -15.09 21.34 -14.37
CA GLY A 187 -15.69 20.02 -14.37
C GLY A 187 -16.19 19.50 -15.72
N ASP A 188 -15.98 20.23 -16.82
CA ASP A 188 -16.42 19.76 -18.14
C ASP A 188 -15.63 18.53 -18.64
N ILE A 189 -16.35 17.59 -19.26
CA ILE A 189 -15.81 16.36 -19.84
C ILE A 189 -15.77 16.48 -21.37
N ILE A 190 -14.60 16.25 -21.97
CA ILE A 190 -14.38 16.35 -23.41
C ILE A 190 -14.19 14.95 -24.01
N LEU A 191 -14.97 14.62 -25.04
CA LEU A 191 -14.93 13.33 -25.74
C LEU A 191 -14.00 13.37 -26.97
N PHE A 192 -13.09 12.41 -27.01
CA PHE A 192 -12.24 12.03 -28.15
C PHE A 192 -12.30 10.52 -28.40
N HIS A 193 -11.70 10.07 -29.50
CA HIS A 193 -11.51 8.66 -29.83
C HIS A 193 -10.05 8.44 -30.23
N PHE A 194 -9.39 7.40 -29.69
CA PHE A 194 -7.96 7.17 -29.95
C PHE A 194 -7.61 7.04 -31.44
N GLY A 195 -8.52 6.50 -32.25
CA GLY A 195 -8.38 6.36 -33.70
C GLY A 195 -9.18 7.38 -34.52
N GLY A 196 -9.62 8.47 -33.90
CA GLY A 196 -10.44 9.51 -34.54
C GLY A 196 -9.66 10.36 -35.55
N ARG A 197 -10.40 11.11 -36.38
CA ARG A 197 -9.79 11.99 -37.38
C ARG A 197 -9.24 13.26 -36.74
N ASN A 198 -7.94 13.47 -36.94
CA ASN A 198 -7.18 14.61 -36.42
C ASN A 198 -7.18 14.70 -34.88
N THR A 199 -7.39 13.57 -34.17
CA THR A 199 -7.53 13.56 -32.71
C THR A 199 -6.30 14.15 -32.03
N LEU A 200 -5.09 13.77 -32.45
CA LEU A 200 -3.86 14.31 -31.89
C LEU A 200 -3.78 15.84 -32.01
N GLU A 201 -4.09 16.40 -33.19
CA GLU A 201 -4.08 17.84 -33.41
C GLU A 201 -5.12 18.58 -32.57
N LEU A 202 -6.29 17.96 -32.35
CA LEU A 202 -7.32 18.51 -31.47
C LEU A 202 -6.90 18.47 -30.01
N VAL A 203 -6.33 17.36 -29.54
CA VAL A 203 -5.84 17.20 -28.17
C VAL A 203 -4.77 18.25 -27.89
N ILE A 204 -3.77 18.40 -28.77
CA ILE A 204 -2.72 19.42 -28.64
C ILE A 204 -3.33 20.82 -28.54
N GLY A 205 -4.25 21.18 -29.45
CA GLY A 205 -4.87 22.50 -29.46
C GLY A 205 -5.73 22.77 -28.21
N VAL A 206 -6.50 21.78 -27.75
CA VAL A 206 -7.34 21.88 -26.55
C VAL A 206 -6.48 22.00 -25.29
N VAL A 207 -5.46 21.15 -25.14
CA VAL A 207 -4.55 21.19 -23.99
C VAL A 207 -3.89 22.55 -23.89
N GLN A 208 -3.25 23.02 -24.97
CA GLN A 208 -2.58 24.32 -24.99
C GLN A 208 -3.54 25.48 -24.69
N GLY A 209 -4.73 25.46 -25.30
CA GLY A 209 -5.73 26.51 -25.10
C GLY A 209 -6.30 26.56 -23.68
N LEU A 210 -6.53 25.41 -23.06
CA LEU A 210 -7.06 25.33 -21.69
C LEU A 210 -5.98 25.65 -20.64
N GLN A 211 -4.72 25.24 -20.84
CA GLN A 211 -3.60 25.65 -19.99
C GLN A 211 -3.43 27.18 -19.99
N GLN A 212 -3.55 27.83 -21.15
CA GLN A 212 -3.52 29.30 -21.24
C GLN A 212 -4.66 29.97 -20.48
N ARG A 213 -5.79 29.28 -20.32
CA ARG A 213 -6.92 29.73 -19.49
C ARG A 213 -6.79 29.35 -18.02
N GLY A 214 -5.68 28.73 -17.60
CA GLY A 214 -5.41 28.35 -16.22
C GLY A 214 -6.14 27.08 -15.76
N PHE A 215 -6.58 26.23 -16.69
CA PHE A 215 -7.20 24.95 -16.35
C PHE A 215 -6.14 23.89 -16.00
N GLY A 216 -6.44 23.11 -14.96
CA GLY A 216 -5.82 21.82 -14.68
C GLY A 216 -6.57 20.69 -15.38
N PHE A 217 -5.88 19.57 -15.59
CA PHE A 217 -6.44 18.35 -16.16
C PHE A 217 -6.48 17.29 -15.08
N VAL A 218 -7.61 16.61 -14.99
CA VAL A 218 -7.86 15.55 -14.02
C VAL A 218 -8.55 14.38 -14.71
N THR A 219 -8.50 13.23 -14.09
CA THR A 219 -9.30 12.05 -14.43
C THR A 219 -10.75 12.18 -13.94
N LEU A 220 -11.65 11.29 -14.38
CA LEU A 220 -13.03 11.23 -13.86
C LEU A 220 -13.04 10.90 -12.37
N SER A 221 -12.15 10.01 -11.94
CA SER A 221 -12.03 9.62 -10.54
C SER A 221 -11.64 10.82 -9.67
N GLU A 222 -10.64 11.60 -10.09
CA GLU A 222 -10.26 12.85 -9.42
C GLU A 222 -11.34 13.94 -9.49
N LEU A 223 -12.05 14.08 -10.62
CA LEU A 223 -13.12 15.08 -10.77
C LEU A 223 -14.26 14.84 -9.77
N TYR A 224 -14.72 13.60 -9.68
CA TYR A 224 -15.84 13.20 -8.83
C TYR A 224 -15.42 12.80 -7.40
N GLY A 225 -14.12 12.83 -7.11
CA GLY A 225 -13.57 12.41 -5.81
C GLY A 225 -13.70 10.90 -5.55
N TRP A 226 -13.77 10.09 -6.61
CA TRP A 226 -13.62 8.64 -6.49
C TRP A 226 -12.15 8.35 -6.25
N LYS A 227 -11.81 7.96 -5.03
CA LYS A 227 -10.43 7.64 -4.71
C LYS A 227 -10.03 6.32 -5.38
N LYS A 228 -8.87 6.30 -6.05
CA LYS A 228 -8.22 5.06 -6.50
C LYS A 228 -8.14 4.10 -5.32
N LEU A 229 -8.45 2.82 -5.55
CA LEU A 229 -8.26 1.81 -4.51
C LEU A 229 -6.76 1.69 -4.25
N LEU A 230 -6.32 1.93 -3.02
CA LEU A 230 -5.01 1.53 -2.53
C LEU A 230 -5.08 0.06 -2.14
N ARG A 231 -4.16 -0.73 -2.67
CA ARG A 231 -3.98 -2.13 -2.31
C ARG A 231 -2.58 -2.38 -1.80
N GLY A 232 -2.48 -3.32 -0.88
CA GLY A 232 -1.20 -3.76 -0.38
C GLY A 232 -1.35 -4.68 0.80
N GLY A 233 -0.22 -5.03 1.38
CA GLY A 233 -0.19 -5.71 2.64
C GLY A 233 1.24 -5.95 3.08
N ASP A 234 1.40 -6.11 4.38
CA ASP A 234 2.68 -6.34 5.03
C ASP A 234 2.48 -7.35 6.17
N SER A 235 3.56 -7.92 6.68
CA SER A 235 3.56 -8.79 7.83
C SER A 235 4.81 -8.59 8.68
N GLY A 236 4.63 -8.58 10.00
CA GLY A 236 5.74 -8.44 10.93
C GLY A 236 5.48 -9.11 12.28
N PRO A 237 6.54 -9.32 13.06
CA PRO A 237 6.46 -9.84 14.42
C PRO A 237 5.95 -8.76 15.38
N GLY A 238 5.22 -9.18 16.41
CA GLY A 238 4.76 -8.26 17.45
C GLY A 238 5.92 -7.68 18.27
N ILE A 239 5.62 -6.62 19.00
CA ILE A 239 6.52 -6.01 19.97
C ILE A 239 6.50 -6.86 21.24
N THR A 240 7.68 -7.26 21.72
CA THR A 240 7.79 -8.23 22.82
C THR A 240 7.79 -7.57 24.20
N GLU A 241 8.12 -6.28 24.27
CA GLU A 241 8.15 -5.51 25.50
C GLU A 241 7.76 -4.05 25.21
N ALA A 242 6.86 -3.50 26.03
CA ALA A 242 6.51 -2.08 25.96
C ALA A 242 7.65 -1.22 26.52
N ALA A 243 7.86 -0.03 25.98
CA ALA A 243 8.97 0.85 26.34
C ALA A 243 8.52 2.29 26.56
N MET A 244 9.31 3.05 27.31
CA MET A 244 9.07 4.48 27.57
C MET A 244 9.46 5.35 26.37
N ARG A 245 10.22 4.81 25.42
CA ARG A 245 10.67 5.55 24.24
C ARG A 245 10.67 4.64 23.02
N TYR A 246 10.28 5.20 21.88
CA TYR A 246 10.39 4.54 20.57
C TYR A 246 10.97 5.49 19.53
N TYR A 247 11.63 4.91 18.55
CA TYR A 247 12.23 5.63 17.43
C TYR A 247 11.82 5.01 16.10
N PHE A 248 11.60 5.88 15.12
CA PHE A 248 11.35 5.58 13.72
C PHE A 248 12.28 6.45 12.87
N ALA A 249 13.19 5.82 12.13
CA ALA A 249 14.09 6.52 11.21
C ALA A 249 13.38 6.82 9.88
N GLU A 250 12.67 5.84 9.32
CA GLU A 250 11.91 5.98 8.07
C GLU A 250 10.55 6.66 8.34
N GLY A 251 10.01 7.29 7.31
CA GLY A 251 8.79 8.09 7.33
C GLY A 251 8.86 9.23 6.32
N THR A 252 7.72 9.67 5.79
CA THR A 252 7.63 10.77 4.84
C THR A 252 6.22 11.36 4.77
N THR A 253 6.16 12.67 4.59
CA THR A 253 4.92 13.42 4.33
C THR A 253 4.87 13.98 2.90
N ARG A 254 5.73 13.46 2.02
CA ARG A 254 5.73 13.81 0.60
C ARG A 254 4.41 13.38 -0.07
N PRO A 255 3.99 14.07 -1.15
CA PRO A 255 2.84 13.66 -1.93
C PRO A 255 2.93 12.19 -2.38
N GLY A 256 1.82 11.46 -2.27
CA GLY A 256 1.74 10.04 -2.61
C GLY A 256 1.96 9.09 -1.43
N PHE A 257 2.16 9.61 -0.21
CA PHE A 257 2.34 8.81 1.01
C PHE A 257 1.34 9.19 2.11
N GLU A 258 0.91 8.20 2.90
CA GLU A 258 0.10 8.33 4.12
C GLU A 258 0.84 7.64 5.25
N GLU A 259 1.43 8.41 6.17
CA GLU A 259 2.12 7.87 7.32
C GLU A 259 1.26 7.95 8.58
N TRP A 260 1.17 6.83 9.29
CA TRP A 260 0.53 6.70 10.59
C TRP A 260 1.50 6.13 11.61
N VAL A 261 1.55 6.74 12.79
CA VAL A 261 2.22 6.19 13.97
C VAL A 261 1.17 5.77 14.98
N LEU A 262 1.20 4.49 15.36
CA LEU A 262 0.17 3.84 16.17
C LEU A 262 0.75 3.44 17.51
N VAL A 263 0.22 4.00 18.58
CA VAL A 263 0.76 3.87 19.93
C VAL A 263 -0.27 3.24 20.84
N LEU A 264 -0.04 2.00 21.24
CA LEU A 264 -0.84 1.26 22.20
C LEU A 264 -0.32 1.51 23.62
N ASN A 265 -1.22 1.84 24.54
CA ASN A 265 -0.94 1.80 25.97
C ASN A 265 -1.44 0.48 26.57
N PRO A 266 -0.58 -0.53 26.77
CA PRO A 266 -0.99 -1.81 27.37
C PRO A 266 -1.15 -1.72 28.90
N GLY A 267 -0.77 -0.59 29.51
CA GLY A 267 -0.76 -0.40 30.95
C GLY A 267 -2.14 -0.14 31.55
N SER A 268 -2.17 -0.05 32.89
CA SER A 268 -3.37 0.27 33.67
C SER A 268 -3.51 1.76 34.01
N GLU A 269 -2.53 2.58 33.65
CA GLU A 269 -2.51 4.03 33.91
C GLU A 269 -2.52 4.80 32.58
N THR A 270 -3.08 6.01 32.57
CA THR A 270 -3.03 6.88 31.38
C THR A 270 -1.59 7.28 31.08
N ALA A 271 -1.14 7.03 29.86
CA ALA A 271 0.16 7.43 29.37
C ALA A 271 0.12 8.87 28.87
N SER A 272 0.99 9.74 29.37
CA SER A 272 1.30 11.03 28.73
C SER A 272 2.37 10.79 27.67
N LEU A 273 2.12 11.18 26.43
CA LEU A 273 3.00 10.95 25.29
C LEU A 273 3.48 12.28 24.70
N ARG A 274 4.78 12.42 24.46
CA ARG A 274 5.36 13.45 23.60
C ARG A 274 5.85 12.80 22.30
N ALA A 275 5.33 13.27 21.17
CA ALA A 275 5.81 12.88 19.85
C ALA A 275 6.68 14.01 19.28
N HIS A 276 7.93 13.70 19.00
CA HIS A 276 8.91 14.57 18.37
C HIS A 276 9.03 14.17 16.90
N TYR A 277 8.84 15.13 16.01
CA TYR A 277 8.97 14.96 14.56
C TYR A 277 10.18 15.75 14.08
N TYR A 278 11.04 15.11 13.29
CA TYR A 278 12.27 15.70 12.76
C TYR A 278 12.26 15.68 11.24
N ALA A 279 12.48 16.84 10.61
CA ALA A 279 12.65 16.96 9.16
C ALA A 279 13.49 18.20 8.83
N SER A 280 14.38 18.11 7.83
CA SER A 280 15.19 19.26 7.36
C SER A 280 15.93 20.04 8.47
N GLY A 281 16.31 19.38 9.57
CA GLY A 281 16.97 20.01 10.73
C GLY A 281 16.04 20.79 11.66
N GLU A 282 14.73 20.74 11.43
CA GLU A 282 13.70 21.28 12.31
C GLU A 282 13.11 20.18 13.22
N GLU A 283 12.64 20.58 14.39
CA GLU A 283 11.94 19.71 15.35
C GLU A 283 10.56 20.31 15.67
N LEU A 284 9.53 19.47 15.62
CA LEU A 284 8.19 19.78 16.10
C LEU A 284 7.80 18.79 17.20
N VAL A 285 7.31 19.29 18.34
CA VAL A 285 6.87 18.44 19.45
C VAL A 285 5.39 18.60 19.67
N LYS A 286 4.69 17.48 19.84
CA LYS A 286 3.26 17.42 20.19
C LYS A 286 3.02 16.52 21.39
N GLU A 287 2.03 16.87 22.20
CA GLU A 287 1.71 16.15 23.42
C GLU A 287 0.31 15.55 23.34
N TYR A 288 0.18 14.33 23.87
CA TYR A 288 -1.04 13.54 23.84
C TYR A 288 -1.24 12.80 25.16
N SER A 289 -2.42 12.24 25.35
CA SER A 289 -2.73 11.34 26.45
C SER A 289 -3.40 10.09 25.89
N ILE A 290 -2.95 8.92 26.33
CA ILE A 290 -3.46 7.62 25.88
C ILE A 290 -4.03 6.90 27.10
N PRO A 291 -5.36 6.70 27.18
CA PRO A 291 -5.95 5.94 28.28
C PRO A 291 -5.42 4.50 28.38
N PRO A 292 -5.60 3.84 29.54
CA PRO A 292 -5.25 2.42 29.70
C PRO A 292 -5.92 1.54 28.64
N ARG A 293 -5.17 0.61 28.06
CA ARG A 293 -5.64 -0.37 27.05
C ARG A 293 -6.30 0.26 25.82
N GLU A 294 -5.91 1.49 25.47
CA GLU A 294 -6.36 2.18 24.25
C GLU A 294 -5.18 2.48 23.32
N ARG A 295 -5.50 2.70 22.05
CA ARG A 295 -4.57 3.09 21.00
C ARG A 295 -4.75 4.57 20.65
N LEU A 296 -3.63 5.24 20.39
CA LEU A 296 -3.58 6.52 19.72
C LEU A 296 -3.03 6.35 18.30
N SER A 297 -3.77 6.83 17.30
CA SER A 297 -3.40 6.76 15.88
C SER A 297 -3.06 8.16 15.36
N LEU A 298 -1.80 8.42 15.02
CA LEU A 298 -1.28 9.73 14.64
C LEU A 298 -1.03 9.80 13.12
N SER A 299 -1.78 10.65 12.41
CA SER A 299 -1.56 10.92 10.98
C SER A 299 -0.42 11.92 10.79
N VAL A 300 0.80 11.47 10.53
CA VAL A 300 2.00 12.32 10.57
C VAL A 300 1.89 13.52 9.62
N GLY A 301 1.35 13.34 8.41
CA GLY A 301 1.13 14.43 7.45
C GLY A 301 0.11 15.49 7.88
N SER A 302 -0.78 15.15 8.83
CA SER A 302 -1.68 16.12 9.47
C SER A 302 -1.02 16.79 10.69
N GLU A 303 0.02 16.16 11.25
CA GLU A 303 0.71 16.65 12.42
C GLU A 303 1.78 17.69 12.09
N VAL A 304 2.49 17.53 10.96
CA VAL A 304 3.60 18.40 10.57
C VAL A 304 3.28 19.22 9.31
N PRO A 305 3.89 20.41 9.13
CA PRO A 305 3.66 21.24 7.95
C PRO A 305 4.55 20.85 6.74
N TRP A 306 5.49 19.94 6.94
CA TRP A 306 6.53 19.60 5.96
C TRP A 306 5.99 18.67 4.86
N GLN A 307 6.60 18.72 3.67
CA GLN A 307 6.45 17.72 2.61
C GLN A 307 7.81 17.06 2.35
N ASP A 308 8.32 16.40 3.37
CA ASP A 308 9.69 15.91 3.42
C ASP A 308 9.72 14.52 4.04
N ASP A 309 10.88 13.89 4.04
CA ASP A 309 11.08 12.69 4.84
C ASP A 309 11.00 13.09 6.32
N VAL A 310 10.35 12.31 7.19
CA VAL A 310 10.15 12.61 8.61
C VAL A 310 10.63 11.47 9.49
N SER A 311 11.40 11.75 10.54
CA SER A 311 11.75 10.76 11.58
C SER A 311 10.97 11.10 12.85
N VAL A 312 10.57 10.07 13.60
CA VAL A 312 9.71 10.24 14.78
C VAL A 312 10.37 9.64 16.03
N VAL A 313 10.35 10.41 17.13
CA VAL A 313 10.71 9.92 18.46
C VAL A 313 9.51 10.08 19.38
N LEU A 314 9.13 8.99 20.02
CA LEU A 314 8.03 8.96 20.99
C LEU A 314 8.61 8.85 22.39
N GLU A 315 8.15 9.68 23.32
CA GLU A 315 8.49 9.61 24.74
C GLU A 315 7.23 9.52 25.58
N SER A 316 7.13 8.52 26.43
CA SER A 316 5.96 8.27 27.25
C SER A 316 6.25 8.25 28.75
N SER A 317 5.27 8.63 29.55
CA SER A 317 5.34 8.56 31.02
C SER A 317 5.18 7.14 31.57
N THR A 318 4.62 6.22 30.79
CA THR A 318 4.47 4.78 31.10
C THR A 318 4.83 3.94 29.87
N PRO A 319 5.22 2.67 30.01
CA PRO A 319 5.58 1.86 28.85
C PRO A 319 4.43 1.72 27.84
N VAL A 320 4.70 1.99 26.57
CA VAL A 320 3.77 1.85 25.43
C VAL A 320 4.34 0.88 24.39
N ALA A 321 3.55 0.52 23.37
CA ALA A 321 4.02 -0.20 22.18
C ALA A 321 3.71 0.65 20.95
N ALA A 322 4.65 0.75 20.01
CA ALA A 322 4.48 1.62 18.85
C ALA A 322 4.87 0.97 17.52
N GLU A 323 4.01 1.12 16.51
CA GLU A 323 4.26 0.73 15.12
C GLU A 323 4.05 1.93 14.19
N ARG A 324 4.66 1.88 13.00
CA ARG A 324 4.41 2.80 11.87
C ARG A 324 3.77 2.01 10.74
N MET A 325 2.69 2.56 10.20
CA MET A 325 2.08 2.11 8.94
C MET A 325 2.22 3.22 7.91
N LEU A 326 2.83 2.90 6.77
CA LEU A 326 3.00 3.81 5.65
C LEU A 326 2.25 3.26 4.44
N TYR A 327 1.19 3.93 4.01
CA TYR A 327 0.53 3.65 2.73
C TYR A 327 1.14 4.52 1.65
N PHE A 328 1.22 4.02 0.41
CA PHE A 328 1.72 4.84 -0.69
C PHE A 328 1.03 4.54 -2.03
N ASN A 329 1.08 5.52 -2.93
CA ASN A 329 0.73 5.41 -4.34
C ASN A 329 1.73 6.27 -5.13
N ARG A 330 2.78 5.63 -5.64
CA ARG A 330 3.86 6.30 -6.37
C ARG A 330 3.58 6.27 -7.87
N THR A 331 3.90 7.37 -8.54
CA THR A 331 3.79 7.53 -10.01
C THR A 331 5.18 7.74 -10.62
N PRO A 332 5.52 7.10 -11.77
CA PRO A 332 4.86 5.93 -12.33
C PRO A 332 5.26 4.73 -11.49
N GLY A 333 4.32 3.87 -11.09
CA GLY A 333 4.75 2.81 -10.20
C GLY A 333 3.64 1.91 -9.78
N TYR A 334 3.15 2.09 -8.57
CA TYR A 334 2.29 1.14 -7.90
C TYR A 334 1.96 1.67 -6.51
N ASP A 335 0.99 1.03 -5.88
CA ASP A 335 0.59 1.23 -4.51
C ASP A 335 1.06 0.08 -3.61
N GLY A 336 0.97 0.31 -2.32
CA GLY A 336 1.32 -0.66 -1.30
C GLY A 336 1.23 -0.08 0.09
N ALA A 337 1.72 -0.84 1.06
CA ALA A 337 2.05 -0.31 2.36
C ALA A 337 3.28 -1.00 2.92
N SER A 338 3.90 -0.35 3.89
CA SER A 338 4.89 -0.97 4.77
C SER A 338 4.54 -0.74 6.22
N LEU A 339 4.73 -1.78 7.03
CA LEU A 339 4.54 -1.80 8.48
C LEU A 339 5.88 -2.04 9.16
N ALA A 340 6.25 -1.17 10.09
CA ALA A 340 7.46 -1.32 10.90
C ALA A 340 7.16 -1.13 12.38
N ARG A 341 7.75 -1.98 13.23
CA ARG A 341 7.78 -1.75 14.68
C ARG A 341 8.81 -0.66 15.01
N GLY A 342 8.49 0.19 15.99
CA GLY A 342 9.48 1.10 16.54
C GLY A 342 10.57 0.34 17.29
N VAL A 343 11.77 0.91 17.33
CA VAL A 343 12.86 0.40 18.20
C VAL A 343 12.90 1.21 19.50
N SER A 344 13.21 0.56 20.62
CA SER A 344 13.26 1.21 21.93
C SER A 344 14.61 1.88 22.23
N ASP A 345 15.67 1.41 21.59
CA ASP A 345 17.04 1.78 21.88
C ASP A 345 17.81 2.03 20.58
N PRO A 346 18.47 3.19 20.41
CA PRO A 346 19.40 3.40 19.31
C PRO A 346 20.64 2.50 19.47
N SER A 347 21.21 2.05 18.36
CA SER A 347 22.37 1.14 18.32
C SER A 347 23.49 1.71 17.45
N SER A 348 24.69 1.16 17.58
CA SER A 348 25.86 1.48 16.76
C SER A 348 26.20 0.40 15.73
N LEU A 349 25.40 -0.67 15.66
CA LEU A 349 25.60 -1.79 14.75
C LEU A 349 24.25 -2.38 14.33
N PHE A 350 24.10 -2.59 13.02
CA PHE A 350 22.89 -3.15 12.41
C PHE A 350 23.25 -4.14 11.30
N PHE A 351 22.42 -5.17 11.16
CA PHE A 351 22.50 -6.17 10.11
C PHE A 351 21.17 -6.24 9.36
N PHE A 352 21.24 -6.20 8.03
CA PHE A 352 20.12 -6.44 7.12
C PHE A 352 20.50 -7.61 6.21
N PRO A 353 20.14 -8.86 6.57
CA PRO A 353 20.51 -10.02 5.78
C PRO A 353 19.83 -10.01 4.40
N GLU A 354 18.57 -9.61 4.28
CA GLU A 354 17.86 -9.46 3.01
C GLU A 354 18.20 -8.12 2.33
N GLY A 355 18.15 -8.08 0.99
CA GLY A 355 18.61 -6.96 0.17
C GLY A 355 18.76 -7.35 -1.30
N THR A 356 18.22 -6.53 -2.21
CA THR A 356 18.39 -6.70 -3.66
C THR A 356 18.22 -5.39 -4.41
N VAL A 357 19.04 -5.20 -5.44
CA VAL A 357 18.97 -4.08 -6.40
C VAL A 357 18.80 -4.61 -7.83
N ARG A 358 18.25 -5.83 -7.98
CA ARG A 358 17.86 -6.37 -9.29
C ARG A 358 16.86 -5.44 -9.98
N PRO A 359 16.74 -5.53 -11.32
CA PRO A 359 15.69 -4.81 -12.05
C PRO A 359 14.32 -5.01 -11.39
N GLY A 360 13.60 -3.89 -11.21
CA GLY A 360 12.31 -3.87 -10.52
C GLY A 360 12.37 -3.55 -9.03
N PHE A 361 13.55 -3.52 -8.39
CA PHE A 361 13.70 -3.24 -6.96
C PHE A 361 14.36 -1.88 -6.71
N GLU A 362 13.80 -1.09 -5.81
CA GLU A 362 14.37 0.15 -5.27
C GLU A 362 14.51 0.03 -3.76
N GLU A 363 15.73 0.13 -3.23
CA GLU A 363 15.99 0.02 -1.81
C GLU A 363 16.59 1.30 -1.23
N TYR A 364 16.14 1.65 -0.03
CA TYR A 364 16.58 2.80 0.72
C TYR A 364 16.99 2.41 2.15
N LEU A 365 18.10 2.97 2.62
CA LEU A 365 18.53 2.93 4.01
C LEU A 365 18.29 4.30 4.65
N ALA A 366 17.42 4.34 5.66
CA ALA A 366 17.17 5.50 6.49
C ALA A 366 17.98 5.38 7.79
N VAL A 367 18.88 6.32 8.07
CA VAL A 367 19.66 6.40 9.32
C VAL A 367 19.38 7.71 10.02
N PHE A 368 18.67 7.66 11.14
CA PHE A 368 18.34 8.82 11.96
C PHE A 368 19.29 8.92 13.16
N ASN A 369 19.85 10.11 13.38
CA ASN A 369 20.67 10.42 14.54
C ASN A 369 19.82 11.12 15.62
N PRO A 370 19.39 10.40 16.68
CA PRO A 370 18.58 10.99 17.74
C PRO A 370 19.39 11.83 18.74
N SER A 371 20.72 11.89 18.60
CA SER A 371 21.55 12.75 19.45
C SER A 371 21.31 14.21 19.10
N GLY A 372 21.14 15.06 20.10
CA GLY A 372 21.02 16.51 19.91
C GLY A 372 22.37 17.25 19.91
N ILE A 373 23.49 16.54 20.06
CA ILE A 373 24.81 17.15 20.25
C ILE A 373 25.98 16.42 19.57
N VAL A 374 25.86 15.11 19.29
CA VAL A 374 26.94 14.31 18.72
C VAL A 374 26.61 13.97 17.27
N GLU A 375 27.45 14.38 16.34
CA GLU A 375 27.45 13.92 14.96
C GLU A 375 27.83 12.42 14.91
N ALA A 376 27.12 11.66 14.08
CA ALA A 376 27.35 10.23 13.91
C ALA A 376 28.00 9.95 12.56
N ARG A 377 29.16 9.31 12.57
CA ARG A 377 29.80 8.78 11.37
C ARG A 377 29.28 7.37 11.10
N ILE A 378 28.67 7.17 9.95
CA ILE A 378 28.05 5.93 9.51
C ILE A 378 28.96 5.23 8.50
N GLU A 379 29.23 3.96 8.70
CA GLU A 379 29.93 3.08 7.77
C GLU A 379 28.94 2.01 7.29
N VAL A 380 28.76 1.90 5.97
CA VAL A 380 27.86 0.94 5.34
C VAL A 380 28.71 -0.04 4.54
N GLU A 381 28.63 -1.32 4.90
CA GLU A 381 29.28 -2.45 4.21
C GLU A 381 28.19 -3.27 3.50
N LEU A 382 28.33 -3.52 2.20
CA LEU A 382 27.43 -4.36 1.40
C LEU A 382 28.18 -5.63 0.98
N HIS A 383 27.62 -6.80 1.28
CA HIS A 383 28.18 -8.12 0.97
C HIS A 383 27.30 -8.82 -0.07
N GLY A 384 27.77 -8.92 -1.31
CA GLY A 384 27.09 -9.56 -2.44
C GLY A 384 27.30 -11.08 -2.51
N VAL A 385 26.46 -11.77 -3.28
CA VAL A 385 26.43 -13.26 -3.40
C VAL A 385 27.74 -13.86 -3.95
N ALA A 386 28.54 -13.09 -4.70
CA ALA A 386 29.82 -13.54 -5.25
C ALA A 386 31.04 -13.15 -4.38
N GLY A 387 30.81 -12.74 -3.11
CA GLY A 387 31.87 -12.19 -2.24
C GLY A 387 32.29 -10.77 -2.64
N GLU A 388 31.46 -10.08 -3.41
CA GLU A 388 31.65 -8.66 -3.72
C GLU A 388 31.38 -7.83 -2.46
N GLU A 389 32.32 -6.97 -2.10
CA GLU A 389 32.18 -6.07 -0.96
C GLU A 389 32.24 -4.62 -1.43
N ARG A 390 31.34 -3.80 -0.91
CA ARG A 390 31.34 -2.34 -1.11
C ARG A 390 31.25 -1.66 0.24
N GLU A 391 32.05 -0.64 0.43
CA GLU A 391 32.05 0.17 1.64
C GLU A 391 31.85 1.64 1.30
N ALA A 392 31.05 2.33 2.11
CA ALA A 392 30.87 3.77 2.04
C ALA A 392 30.76 4.36 3.44
N SER A 393 31.22 5.60 3.60
CA SER A 393 31.07 6.34 4.86
C SER A 393 30.31 7.63 4.65
N PHE A 394 29.50 7.99 5.63
CA PHE A 394 28.66 9.19 5.64
C PHE A 394 28.68 9.83 7.02
N GLU A 395 28.33 11.10 7.10
CA GLU A 395 28.13 11.81 8.36
C GLU A 395 26.65 12.14 8.52
N VAL A 396 26.15 12.03 9.75
CA VAL A 396 24.76 12.34 10.11
C VAL A 396 24.76 13.29 11.29
N GLU A 397 24.41 14.54 11.00
CA GLU A 397 24.34 15.62 11.98
C GLU A 397 23.33 15.32 13.11
N PRO A 398 23.48 15.93 14.30
CA PRO A 398 22.51 15.83 15.37
C PRO A 398 21.07 16.11 14.93
N HIS A 399 20.11 15.33 15.41
CA HIS A 399 18.67 15.43 15.09
C HIS A 399 18.36 15.45 13.59
N SER A 400 19.19 14.79 12.78
CA SER A 400 19.01 14.71 11.34
C SER A 400 18.95 13.25 10.87
N ARG A 401 18.45 13.06 9.65
CA ARG A 401 18.43 11.76 8.98
C ARG A 401 19.22 11.81 7.69
N LEU A 402 19.96 10.73 7.45
CA LEU A 402 20.50 10.35 6.16
C LEU A 402 19.58 9.32 5.50
N THR A 403 19.15 9.58 4.26
CA THR A 403 18.44 8.60 3.42
C THR A 403 19.32 8.25 2.22
N LEU A 404 19.78 7.00 2.15
CA LEU A 404 20.61 6.49 1.06
C LEU A 404 19.78 5.62 0.13
N ARG A 405 19.87 5.86 -1.19
CA ARG A 405 19.35 4.93 -2.19
C ARG A 405 20.42 3.88 -2.49
N VAL A 406 20.19 2.64 -2.07
CA VAL A 406 21.20 1.57 -2.15
C VAL A 406 21.48 1.16 -3.61
N ASN A 407 20.50 1.31 -4.51
CA ASN A 407 20.68 1.11 -5.96
C ASN A 407 21.82 1.96 -6.57
N ASP A 408 22.18 3.08 -5.94
CA ASP A 408 23.25 3.95 -6.44
C ASP A 408 24.64 3.52 -5.92
N MET A 409 24.68 2.52 -5.02
CA MET A 409 25.91 2.04 -4.37
C MET A 409 26.44 0.73 -4.98
N VAL A 410 25.58 -0.04 -5.65
CA VAL A 410 25.89 -1.38 -6.22
C VAL A 410 25.30 -1.52 -7.63
N GLU A 411 26.01 -2.21 -8.52
CA GLU A 411 25.62 -2.31 -9.95
C GLU A 411 24.43 -3.26 -10.21
N GLY A 412 24.09 -4.13 -9.26
CA GLY A 412 22.97 -5.06 -9.35
C GLY A 412 23.13 -6.28 -8.43
N GLY A 413 22.09 -7.12 -8.38
CA GLY A 413 22.12 -8.39 -7.64
C GLY A 413 21.62 -8.29 -6.20
N ASP A 414 21.91 -9.35 -5.43
CA ASP A 414 21.50 -9.49 -4.03
C ASP A 414 22.67 -9.23 -3.10
N TYR A 415 22.37 -8.69 -1.91
CA TYR A 415 23.36 -8.40 -0.88
C TYR A 415 22.78 -8.54 0.52
N SER A 416 23.69 -8.61 1.49
CA SER A 416 23.44 -8.27 2.89
C SER A 416 24.13 -6.96 3.21
N MET A 417 23.58 -6.19 4.14
CA MET A 417 24.12 -4.90 4.54
C MET A 417 24.47 -4.90 6.03
N VAL A 418 25.65 -4.39 6.37
CA VAL A 418 26.08 -4.10 7.73
C VAL A 418 26.24 -2.60 7.87
N VAL A 419 25.64 -2.02 8.90
CA VAL A 419 25.74 -0.58 9.19
C VAL A 419 26.40 -0.41 10.54
N ARG A 420 27.51 0.31 10.59
CA ARG A 420 28.22 0.69 11.82
C ARG A 420 28.11 2.19 12.03
N SER A 421 28.09 2.61 13.28
CA SER A 421 28.05 4.03 13.62
C SER A 421 29.00 4.36 14.77
N SER A 422 29.61 5.54 14.73
CA SER A 422 30.43 6.07 15.82
C SER A 422 29.61 6.48 17.06
N ALA A 423 28.30 6.66 16.91
CA ALA A 423 27.36 7.01 17.97
C ALA A 423 26.05 6.21 17.83
N PRO A 424 25.23 6.06 18.90
CA PRO A 424 23.94 5.39 18.79
C PRO A 424 23.00 6.12 17.83
N VAL A 425 22.51 5.41 16.81
CA VAL A 425 21.57 5.88 15.78
C VAL A 425 20.43 4.89 15.62
N VAL A 426 19.49 5.19 14.72
CA VAL A 426 18.37 4.29 14.38
C VAL A 426 18.42 4.05 12.89
N ALA A 427 18.38 2.79 12.46
CA ALA A 427 18.49 2.41 11.06
C ALA A 427 17.31 1.52 10.62
N GLU A 428 16.65 1.92 9.54
CA GLU A 428 15.58 1.16 8.90
C GLU A 428 15.86 1.02 7.40
N ARG A 429 15.52 -0.14 6.84
CA ARG A 429 15.64 -0.43 5.40
C ARG A 429 14.25 -0.56 4.82
N SER A 430 13.94 0.26 3.82
CA SER A 430 12.73 0.15 3.03
C SER A 430 13.05 -0.31 1.61
N GLN A 431 12.19 -1.16 1.06
CA GLN A 431 12.33 -1.67 -0.30
C GLN A 431 11.00 -1.56 -1.01
N TYR A 432 11.00 -0.97 -2.20
CA TYR A 432 9.87 -0.87 -3.12
C TYR A 432 10.16 -1.77 -4.32
N PHE A 433 9.18 -2.53 -4.80
CA PHE A 433 9.45 -3.51 -5.84
C PHE A 433 8.32 -3.72 -6.83
N VAL A 434 8.71 -4.11 -8.04
CA VAL A 434 7.93 -4.82 -9.04
C VAL A 434 8.57 -6.19 -9.22
N TYR A 435 8.04 -7.20 -8.54
CA TYR A 435 8.51 -8.57 -8.59
C TYR A 435 7.80 -9.35 -9.72
N ASN A 436 8.59 -10.06 -10.53
CA ASN A 436 8.14 -10.80 -11.72
C ASN A 436 7.26 -9.95 -12.68
N ASP A 437 7.61 -8.68 -12.85
CA ASP A 437 6.95 -7.70 -13.73
C ASP A 437 5.45 -7.43 -13.44
N ILE A 438 4.89 -7.99 -12.36
CA ILE A 438 3.44 -7.98 -12.10
C ILE A 438 3.12 -7.68 -10.63
N LEU A 439 3.93 -8.15 -9.68
CA LEU A 439 3.63 -8.02 -8.25
C LEU A 439 4.29 -6.78 -7.68
N THR A 440 3.49 -5.83 -7.23
CA THR A 440 3.99 -4.58 -6.69
C THR A 440 3.81 -4.49 -5.18
N GLY A 441 4.71 -3.77 -4.50
CA GLY A 441 4.59 -3.52 -3.07
C GLY A 441 5.81 -2.82 -2.48
N SER A 442 5.81 -2.72 -1.16
CA SER A 442 6.99 -2.34 -0.39
C SER A 442 7.02 -3.08 0.93
N HIS A 443 8.15 -2.99 1.63
CA HIS A 443 8.26 -3.34 3.04
C HIS A 443 9.29 -2.44 3.71
N CYS A 444 9.26 -2.37 5.04
CA CYS A 444 10.26 -1.65 5.82
C CYS A 444 10.60 -2.44 7.09
N VAL A 445 11.88 -2.58 7.39
CA VAL A 445 12.36 -3.31 8.58
C VAL A 445 13.38 -2.51 9.36
N PRO A 446 13.32 -2.50 10.71
CA PRO A 446 14.42 -2.03 11.53
C PRO A 446 15.59 -3.03 11.47
N GLY A 447 16.82 -2.50 11.51
CA GLY A 447 18.02 -3.33 11.46
C GLY A 447 18.15 -4.28 12.64
N ILE A 448 18.66 -5.49 12.40
CA ILE A 448 18.97 -6.44 13.47
C ILE A 448 20.21 -5.93 14.21
N GLU A 449 20.08 -5.62 15.51
CA GLU A 449 21.20 -5.10 16.31
C GLU A 449 22.13 -6.20 16.83
N ARG A 450 21.59 -7.41 17.02
CA ARG A 450 22.31 -8.56 17.57
C ARG A 450 21.97 -9.82 16.79
N PRO A 451 22.93 -10.38 16.02
CA PRO A 451 22.83 -11.72 15.46
C PRO A 451 22.58 -12.76 16.56
N SER A 452 21.93 -13.86 16.21
CA SER A 452 21.54 -14.91 17.16
C SER A 452 21.86 -16.30 16.60
N GLY A 453 22.15 -17.24 17.51
CA GLY A 453 22.24 -18.66 17.16
C GLY A 453 20.86 -19.31 16.97
N ARG A 454 19.77 -18.60 17.25
CA ARG A 454 18.41 -19.08 17.03
C ARG A 454 17.52 -17.99 16.46
N TRP A 455 16.63 -18.37 15.56
CA TRP A 455 15.60 -17.50 15.00
C TRP A 455 14.30 -18.27 14.82
N PHE A 456 13.17 -17.61 15.04
CA PHE A 456 11.86 -18.20 14.90
C PHE A 456 10.93 -17.29 14.11
N PHE A 457 10.06 -17.91 13.32
CA PHE A 457 9.10 -17.22 12.48
C PHE A 457 7.76 -17.95 12.57
N ALA A 458 6.69 -17.23 12.90
CA ALA A 458 5.36 -17.82 13.08
C ALA A 458 4.59 -17.92 11.76
N GLU A 459 4.72 -16.92 10.90
CA GLU A 459 4.01 -16.79 9.63
C GLU A 459 4.76 -17.52 8.48
N GLY A 460 4.03 -17.88 7.43
CA GLY A 460 4.56 -18.59 6.27
C GLY A 460 3.45 -19.41 5.61
N THR A 461 3.37 -19.35 4.28
CA THR A 461 2.40 -20.14 3.51
C THR A 461 2.91 -20.46 2.12
N THR A 462 2.55 -21.63 1.59
CA THR A 462 2.84 -22.07 0.22
C THR A 462 1.59 -22.06 -0.67
N ARG A 463 0.54 -21.36 -0.24
CA ARG A 463 -0.66 -21.11 -1.07
C ARG A 463 -0.27 -20.46 -2.38
N ASP A 464 -1.11 -20.67 -3.38
CA ASP A 464 -0.90 -20.13 -4.72
C ASP A 464 -0.59 -18.63 -4.66
N PHE A 465 0.43 -18.24 -5.43
CA PHE A 465 0.93 -16.88 -5.53
C PHE A 465 1.60 -16.31 -4.28
N PHE A 466 1.90 -17.09 -3.24
CA PHE A 466 2.86 -16.72 -2.20
C PHE A 466 4.22 -17.32 -2.52
N THR A 467 5.25 -16.49 -2.60
CA THR A 467 6.64 -16.93 -2.80
C THR A 467 7.50 -16.43 -1.67
N SER A 468 8.03 -17.35 -0.87
CA SER A 468 8.80 -17.02 0.34
C SER A 468 10.26 -17.45 0.25
N TYR A 469 11.12 -16.60 0.77
CA TYR A 469 12.56 -16.76 0.81
C TYR A 469 13.05 -16.55 2.24
N LEU A 470 13.92 -17.45 2.72
CA LEU A 470 14.67 -17.22 3.94
C LEU A 470 16.09 -16.78 3.55
N THR A 471 16.49 -15.62 4.04
CA THR A 471 17.84 -15.10 3.85
C THR A 471 18.58 -15.10 5.18
N VAL A 472 19.79 -15.65 5.18
CA VAL A 472 20.69 -15.73 6.33
C VAL A 472 22.05 -15.14 5.98
N PHE A 473 22.64 -14.41 6.93
CA PHE A 473 23.96 -13.81 6.81
C PHE A 473 24.83 -14.19 8.01
N ASN A 474 26.07 -14.60 7.76
CA ASN A 474 27.05 -14.91 8.79
C ASN A 474 28.04 -13.76 8.97
N PRO A 475 27.85 -12.88 9.97
CA PRO A 475 28.77 -11.78 10.24
C PRO A 475 30.03 -12.20 11.00
N CYS A 476 30.23 -13.50 11.27
CA CYS A 476 31.39 -13.99 12.02
C CYS A 476 32.59 -14.27 11.10
N ASP A 477 33.80 -14.23 11.68
CA ASP A 477 35.06 -14.55 10.99
C ASP A 477 35.25 -16.06 10.68
N TYR A 478 34.32 -16.90 11.13
CA TYR A 478 34.36 -18.36 10.95
C TYR A 478 33.09 -18.86 10.29
N GLY A 479 33.21 -19.91 9.48
CA GLY A 479 32.05 -20.62 8.96
C GLY A 479 31.27 -21.35 10.05
N THR A 480 29.95 -21.44 9.87
CA THR A 480 29.01 -22.15 10.74
C THR A 480 28.14 -23.12 9.94
N TRP A 481 27.35 -23.92 10.65
CA TRP A 481 26.26 -24.71 10.11
C TRP A 481 24.96 -24.22 10.71
N LEU A 482 23.93 -24.11 9.88
CA LEU A 482 22.57 -23.84 10.33
C LEU A 482 21.63 -25.02 10.02
N GLU A 483 20.81 -25.41 10.99
CA GLU A 483 19.63 -26.25 10.80
C GLU A 483 18.41 -25.34 10.63
N VAL A 484 17.69 -25.49 9.53
CA VAL A 484 16.39 -24.86 9.27
C VAL A 484 15.32 -25.93 9.43
N ARG A 485 14.47 -25.76 10.44
CA ARG A 485 13.28 -26.57 10.70
C ARG A 485 12.06 -25.85 10.13
N MET A 486 11.38 -26.47 9.16
CA MET A 486 10.15 -25.98 8.58
C MET A 486 9.01 -26.87 9.08
N ILE A 487 8.16 -26.30 9.92
CA ILE A 487 7.10 -27.00 10.65
C ILE A 487 5.78 -26.67 9.96
N VAL A 488 5.18 -27.65 9.31
CA VAL A 488 3.95 -27.50 8.54
C VAL A 488 2.75 -27.55 9.48
N SER A 489 1.67 -26.87 9.12
CA SER A 489 0.43 -26.81 9.92
C SER A 489 -0.24 -28.17 10.14
N ASP A 490 0.07 -29.19 9.34
CA ASP A 490 -0.35 -30.58 9.55
C ASP A 490 0.51 -31.35 10.57
N GLY A 491 1.53 -30.70 11.13
CA GLY A 491 2.49 -31.26 12.08
C GLY A 491 3.69 -31.95 11.44
N SER A 492 3.77 -32.02 10.11
CA SER A 492 4.95 -32.56 9.42
C SER A 492 6.14 -31.60 9.53
N LEU A 493 7.35 -32.16 9.54
CA LEU A 493 8.60 -31.43 9.72
C LEU A 493 9.54 -31.70 8.56
N VAL A 494 9.95 -30.64 7.88
CA VAL A 494 11.07 -30.65 6.92
C VAL A 494 12.29 -30.03 7.59
N LYS A 495 13.45 -30.65 7.40
CA LYS A 495 14.72 -30.16 7.95
C LYS A 495 15.75 -30.00 6.85
N GLU A 496 16.41 -28.85 6.85
CA GLU A 496 17.53 -28.57 5.96
C GLU A 496 18.75 -28.14 6.76
N THR A 497 19.92 -28.58 6.33
CA THR A 497 21.20 -28.18 6.95
C THR A 497 22.04 -27.47 5.91
N LEU A 498 22.43 -26.23 6.20
CA LEU A 498 23.22 -25.41 5.30
C LEU A 498 24.55 -25.09 5.96
N ALA A 499 25.65 -25.25 5.22
CA ALA A 499 26.91 -24.62 5.57
C ALA A 499 26.81 -23.12 5.28
N LEU A 500 27.42 -22.28 6.09
CA LEU A 500 27.50 -20.84 5.86
C LEU A 500 28.91 -20.36 6.21
N ALA A 501 29.71 -20.01 5.21
CA ALA A 501 31.07 -19.51 5.39
C ALA A 501 31.10 -18.15 6.11
N ALA A 502 32.28 -17.71 6.54
CA ALA A 502 32.48 -16.39 7.12
C ALA A 502 32.12 -15.30 6.11
N GLY A 503 31.33 -14.29 6.53
CA GLY A 503 30.85 -13.22 5.65
C GLY A 503 29.86 -13.68 4.56
N GLU A 504 29.45 -14.95 4.55
CA GLU A 504 28.57 -15.46 3.50
C GLU A 504 27.10 -15.14 3.80
N ARG A 505 26.39 -14.77 2.73
CA ARG A 505 24.92 -14.71 2.66
C ARG A 505 24.38 -15.90 1.89
N LYS A 506 23.27 -16.49 2.37
CA LYS A 506 22.49 -17.47 1.61
C LYS A 506 21.01 -17.14 1.63
N THR A 507 20.35 -17.33 0.49
CA THR A 507 18.90 -17.26 0.36
C THR A 507 18.37 -18.59 -0.13
N ILE A 508 17.38 -19.16 0.57
CA ILE A 508 16.69 -20.38 0.15
C ILE A 508 15.24 -20.07 -0.21
N HIS A 509 14.76 -20.69 -1.29
CA HIS A 509 13.36 -20.60 -1.73
C HIS A 509 12.52 -21.63 -0.97
N LEU A 510 11.75 -21.18 0.03
CA LEU A 510 11.07 -22.05 0.99
C LEU A 510 10.01 -22.94 0.32
N ASN A 511 9.27 -22.42 -0.67
CA ASN A 511 8.25 -23.18 -1.39
C ASN A 511 8.80 -24.43 -2.10
N SER A 512 10.11 -24.49 -2.38
CA SER A 512 10.72 -25.66 -3.03
C SER A 512 10.92 -26.87 -2.09
N TYR A 513 10.83 -26.65 -0.77
CA TYR A 513 11.00 -27.68 0.25
C TYR A 513 9.69 -28.18 0.85
N LEU A 514 8.60 -27.46 0.61
CA LEU A 514 7.32 -27.64 1.29
C LEU A 514 6.23 -28.09 0.31
N PRO A 515 5.21 -28.83 0.78
CA PRO A 515 4.01 -29.10 -0.01
C PRO A 515 3.36 -27.80 -0.50
N ALA A 516 2.57 -27.86 -1.57
CA ALA A 516 1.72 -26.74 -1.98
C ALA A 516 0.52 -26.59 -1.04
N ASP A 517 0.00 -25.36 -0.92
CA ASP A 517 -1.23 -25.04 -0.16
C ASP A 517 -1.18 -25.41 1.32
N VAL A 518 -0.04 -25.16 1.98
CA VAL A 518 0.11 -25.35 3.43
C VAL A 518 0.63 -24.10 4.13
N ASP A 519 0.27 -23.97 5.41
CA ASP A 519 0.88 -23.00 6.30
C ASP A 519 2.09 -23.62 7.00
N TYR A 520 3.08 -22.81 7.33
CA TYR A 520 4.27 -23.28 8.05
C TYR A 520 4.82 -22.25 9.01
N SER A 521 5.70 -22.70 9.90
CA SER A 521 6.53 -21.88 10.78
C SER A 521 7.99 -22.32 10.65
N LEU A 522 8.93 -21.44 11.00
CA LEU A 522 10.36 -21.72 10.91
C LEU A 522 11.01 -21.68 12.29
N GLY A 523 11.92 -22.63 12.53
CA GLY A 523 12.90 -22.58 13.60
C GLY A 523 14.30 -22.74 13.01
N ILE A 524 15.20 -21.81 13.30
CA ILE A 524 16.59 -21.84 12.84
C ILE A 524 17.49 -22.05 14.05
N SER A 525 18.49 -22.91 13.92
CA SER A 525 19.54 -23.09 14.92
C SER A 525 20.91 -23.07 14.24
N SER A 526 21.84 -22.27 14.77
CA SER A 526 23.21 -22.14 14.30
C SER A 526 24.18 -22.17 15.48
N LEU A 527 25.38 -22.70 15.25
CA LEU A 527 26.44 -22.73 16.26
C LEU A 527 27.06 -21.36 16.51
N LEU A 528 27.06 -20.49 15.50
CA LEU A 528 27.49 -19.10 15.59
C LEU A 528 26.30 -18.15 15.41
N PRO A 529 26.37 -16.93 16.00
CA PRO A 529 25.36 -15.91 15.77
C PRO A 529 25.27 -15.50 14.30
N VAL A 530 24.09 -15.66 13.69
CA VAL A 530 23.77 -15.25 12.31
C VAL A 530 22.63 -14.25 12.32
N ALA A 531 22.48 -13.45 11.27
CA ALA A 531 21.29 -12.63 11.04
C ALA A 531 20.34 -13.37 10.10
N ALA A 532 19.02 -13.28 10.32
CA ALA A 532 18.03 -13.97 9.51
C ALA A 532 16.76 -13.14 9.29
N GLU A 533 16.33 -13.05 8.03
CA GLU A 533 15.08 -12.42 7.60
C GLU A 533 14.31 -13.34 6.65
N ARG A 534 12.98 -13.27 6.70
CA ARG A 534 12.08 -13.92 5.74
C ARG A 534 11.45 -12.84 4.87
N ALA A 535 11.62 -12.96 3.55
CA ALA A 535 10.90 -12.17 2.57
C ALA A 535 9.81 -13.01 1.91
N THR A 536 8.64 -12.43 1.69
CA THR A 536 7.54 -13.05 0.94
C THR A 536 6.98 -12.05 -0.05
N TYR A 537 6.72 -12.51 -1.28
CA TYR A 537 5.98 -11.76 -2.30
C TYR A 537 4.67 -12.48 -2.56
N PHE A 538 3.56 -11.75 -2.61
CA PHE A 538 2.25 -12.36 -2.68
C PHE A 538 1.30 -11.70 -3.68
N ARG A 539 0.34 -12.51 -4.16
CA ARG A 539 -0.92 -12.03 -4.75
C ARG A 539 -2.08 -12.77 -4.12
N THR A 540 -3.03 -12.05 -3.54
CA THR A 540 -4.24 -12.65 -2.95
C THR A 540 -5.42 -11.70 -3.15
N ASN A 541 -6.60 -12.19 -3.52
CA ASN A 541 -7.81 -11.36 -3.66
C ASN A 541 -7.62 -10.07 -4.49
N ASN A 542 -6.84 -10.11 -5.57
CA ASN A 542 -6.43 -8.95 -6.39
C ASN A 542 -5.60 -7.87 -5.68
N ILE A 543 -5.05 -8.19 -4.53
CA ILE A 543 -4.03 -7.44 -3.79
C ILE A 543 -2.68 -8.06 -4.15
N THR A 544 -1.72 -7.22 -4.50
CA THR A 544 -0.30 -7.60 -4.60
C THR A 544 0.46 -6.94 -3.46
N GLY A 545 1.57 -7.55 -3.08
CA GLY A 545 2.43 -6.98 -2.05
C GLY A 545 3.58 -7.90 -1.74
N GLY A 546 4.24 -7.60 -0.63
CA GLY A 546 5.30 -8.41 -0.09
C GLY A 546 5.81 -7.78 1.18
N TYR A 547 6.47 -8.59 1.99
CA TYR A 547 7.00 -8.17 3.28
C TYR A 547 8.36 -8.80 3.51
N CYS A 548 9.14 -8.15 4.37
CA CYS A 548 10.34 -8.72 4.96
C CYS A 548 10.19 -8.63 6.47
N SER A 549 10.59 -9.68 7.17
CA SER A 549 10.46 -9.76 8.63
C SER A 549 11.76 -10.33 9.22
N PRO A 550 12.39 -9.66 10.19
CA PRO A 550 13.45 -10.27 10.99
C PRO A 550 12.84 -11.31 11.93
N GLY A 551 13.51 -12.46 12.07
CA GLY A 551 13.05 -13.50 12.98
C GLY A 551 13.00 -13.04 14.44
N ALA A 552 12.23 -13.72 15.27
CA ALA A 552 12.35 -13.59 16.72
C ALA A 552 13.58 -14.36 17.20
N PRO A 553 14.54 -13.76 17.94
CA PRO A 553 15.73 -14.47 18.40
C PRO A 553 15.42 -15.51 19.49
N GLN A 554 14.26 -15.38 20.13
CA GLN A 554 13.72 -16.31 21.11
C GLN A 554 12.19 -16.21 21.18
N PRO A 555 11.50 -17.28 21.62
CA PRO A 555 10.07 -17.22 21.93
C PRO A 555 9.82 -16.36 23.17
N GLN A 556 8.67 -15.69 23.23
CA GLN A 556 8.30 -14.72 24.28
C GLN A 556 6.89 -14.99 24.81
N VAL A 557 6.66 -14.60 26.06
CA VAL A 557 5.37 -14.80 26.76
C VAL A 557 4.35 -13.69 26.47
N SER A 558 4.78 -12.60 25.85
CA SER A 558 3.96 -11.42 25.56
C SER A 558 4.29 -10.88 24.18
N TRP A 559 3.26 -10.52 23.42
CA TRP A 559 3.38 -9.87 22.11
C TRP A 559 2.30 -8.79 21.96
N LEU A 560 2.70 -7.61 21.49
CA LEU A 560 1.85 -6.44 21.33
C LEU A 560 1.83 -6.02 19.86
N PHE A 561 0.64 -5.72 19.37
CA PHE A 561 0.35 -5.34 17.98
C PHE A 561 -0.51 -4.07 18.00
N PRO A 562 0.11 -2.87 18.05
CA PRO A 562 -0.62 -1.60 18.04
C PRO A 562 -1.54 -1.41 16.83
N GLU A 563 -1.06 -1.69 15.61
CA GLU A 563 -1.87 -1.56 14.39
C GLU A 563 -2.90 -2.68 14.23
N GLY A 564 -3.93 -2.43 13.41
CA GLY A 564 -4.93 -3.41 13.02
C GLY A 564 -6.26 -2.74 12.69
N CYS A 565 -6.98 -3.36 11.76
CA CYS A 565 -8.24 -2.88 11.22
C CYS A 565 -8.98 -4.08 10.61
N THR A 566 -10.23 -4.29 11.00
CA THR A 566 -11.07 -5.36 10.47
C THR A 566 -12.25 -4.84 9.65
N SER A 567 -12.34 -3.53 9.41
CA SER A 567 -13.37 -2.91 8.58
C SER A 567 -13.34 -3.41 7.13
N PRO A 568 -14.45 -3.28 6.38
CA PRO A 568 -14.54 -3.75 5.00
C PRO A 568 -13.39 -3.24 4.13
N GLY A 569 -12.73 -4.16 3.44
CA GLY A 569 -11.55 -3.88 2.64
C GLY A 569 -10.24 -4.21 3.33
N PHE A 570 -10.23 -4.56 4.62
CA PHE A 570 -9.07 -5.11 5.32
C PHE A 570 -9.23 -6.60 5.59
N SER A 571 -8.11 -7.30 5.67
CA SER A 571 -8.02 -8.71 6.07
C SER A 571 -6.77 -8.88 6.91
N GLU A 572 -6.97 -9.18 8.19
CA GLU A 572 -5.90 -9.27 9.17
C GLU A 572 -5.85 -10.69 9.75
N TRP A 573 -4.64 -11.23 9.83
CA TRP A 573 -4.37 -12.59 10.28
C TRP A 573 -3.29 -12.59 11.36
N LEU A 574 -3.54 -13.31 12.45
CA LEU A 574 -2.57 -13.50 13.53
C LEU A 574 -2.05 -14.94 13.52
N ALA A 575 -0.76 -15.11 13.26
CA ALA A 575 -0.07 -16.40 13.32
C ALA A 575 0.59 -16.57 14.69
N LEU A 576 0.21 -17.63 15.40
CA LEU A 576 0.74 -18.00 16.71
C LEU A 576 1.46 -19.34 16.61
N PHE A 577 2.76 -19.35 16.87
CA PHE A 577 3.61 -20.54 16.78
C PHE A 577 4.16 -20.92 18.16
N ASN A 578 3.94 -22.17 18.54
CA ASN A 578 4.50 -22.77 19.74
C ASN A 578 5.71 -23.66 19.38
N PRO A 579 6.94 -23.20 19.63
CA PRO A 579 8.15 -23.98 19.34
C PRO A 579 8.48 -25.02 20.42
N LEU A 580 7.68 -25.13 21.49
CA LEU A 580 7.90 -26.04 22.61
C LEU A 580 7.26 -27.41 22.35
N HIS A 581 7.72 -28.44 23.08
CA HIS A 581 7.19 -29.81 22.99
C HIS A 581 5.93 -30.04 23.83
N GLU A 582 5.46 -29.03 24.55
CA GLU A 582 4.26 -29.09 25.38
C GLU A 582 3.18 -28.15 24.80
N GLN A 583 1.91 -28.53 24.98
CA GLN A 583 0.77 -27.73 24.55
C GLN A 583 0.62 -26.49 25.43
N GLN A 584 0.25 -25.36 24.84
CA GLN A 584 0.03 -24.10 25.57
C GLN A 584 -1.41 -23.60 25.39
N VAL A 585 -1.95 -22.96 26.42
CA VAL A 585 -3.18 -22.16 26.33
C VAL A 585 -2.77 -20.70 26.21
N VAL A 586 -2.97 -20.11 25.04
CA VAL A 586 -2.61 -18.71 24.76
C VAL A 586 -3.84 -17.85 24.83
N ARG A 587 -3.75 -16.74 25.54
CA ARG A 587 -4.81 -15.73 25.58
C ARG A 587 -4.49 -14.61 24.61
N VAL A 588 -5.50 -14.21 23.84
CA VAL A 588 -5.45 -13.05 22.95
C VAL A 588 -6.56 -12.08 23.36
N ASP A 589 -6.18 -10.85 23.65
CA ASP A 589 -7.09 -9.73 23.87
C ASP A 589 -7.07 -8.84 22.63
N TYR A 590 -8.23 -8.68 21.99
CA TYR A 590 -8.45 -7.75 20.88
C TYR A 590 -9.05 -6.46 21.44
N LEU A 591 -8.31 -5.35 21.33
CA LEU A 591 -8.67 -4.04 21.84
C LEU A 591 -9.26 -3.21 20.70
N ARG A 592 -10.57 -2.99 20.72
CA ARG A 592 -11.27 -2.27 19.64
C ARG A 592 -11.26 -0.76 19.92
N GLY A 593 -11.24 0.05 18.86
CA GLY A 593 -11.25 1.52 18.97
C GLY A 593 -12.52 2.12 19.60
N ASP A 594 -13.59 1.33 19.76
CA ASP A 594 -14.78 1.72 20.51
C ASP A 594 -14.66 1.48 22.04
N GLY A 595 -13.48 1.02 22.49
CA GLY A 595 -13.17 0.71 23.88
C GLY A 595 -13.58 -0.70 24.31
N GLU A 596 -14.19 -1.50 23.43
CA GLU A 596 -14.52 -2.89 23.73
C GLU A 596 -13.27 -3.79 23.70
N VAL A 597 -13.14 -4.67 24.70
CA VAL A 597 -12.09 -5.69 24.74
C VAL A 597 -12.71 -7.07 24.54
N VAL A 598 -12.30 -7.74 23.47
CA VAL A 598 -12.72 -9.12 23.18
C VAL A 598 -11.58 -10.06 23.56
N SER A 599 -11.78 -10.91 24.57
CA SER A 599 -10.78 -11.90 25.00
C SER A 599 -11.11 -13.30 24.47
N ARG A 600 -10.09 -14.01 24.01
CA ARG A 600 -10.16 -15.40 23.55
C ARG A 600 -8.99 -16.21 24.08
N GLU A 601 -9.19 -17.51 24.24
CA GLU A 601 -8.14 -18.47 24.57
C GLU A 601 -8.04 -19.53 23.47
N TYR A 602 -6.82 -19.85 23.08
CA TYR A 602 -6.52 -20.81 22.02
C TYR A 602 -5.57 -21.89 22.51
N LEU A 603 -5.84 -23.12 22.11
CA LEU A 603 -4.93 -24.24 22.33
C LEU A 603 -3.89 -24.26 21.22
N LEU A 604 -2.63 -24.00 21.57
CA LEU A 604 -1.51 -24.13 20.65
C LEU A 604 -0.86 -25.50 20.83
N PRO A 605 -0.88 -26.36 19.80
CA PRO A 605 -0.27 -27.68 19.88
C PRO A 605 1.25 -27.59 20.09
N PRO A 606 1.88 -28.65 20.64
CA PRO A 606 3.34 -28.80 20.63
C PRO A 606 3.92 -28.65 19.23
N GLU A 607 5.02 -27.90 19.11
CA GLU A 607 5.74 -27.68 17.84
C GLU A 607 4.78 -27.39 16.67
N GLY A 608 3.81 -26.51 16.90
CA GLY A 608 2.72 -26.28 15.95
C GLY A 608 2.20 -24.85 16.00
N ARG A 609 1.34 -24.54 15.02
CA ARG A 609 0.88 -23.19 14.74
C ARG A 609 -0.65 -23.14 14.71
N VAL A 610 -1.19 -22.00 15.12
CA VAL A 610 -2.59 -21.59 14.89
C VAL A 610 -2.57 -20.27 14.11
N THR A 611 -3.45 -20.12 13.12
CA THR A 611 -3.65 -18.86 12.39
C THR A 611 -5.08 -18.41 12.60
N LEU A 612 -5.26 -17.17 13.02
CA LEU A 612 -6.54 -16.61 13.43
C LEU A 612 -6.96 -15.50 12.47
N ASP A 613 -8.20 -15.53 12.00
CA ASP A 613 -8.82 -14.42 11.26
C ASP A 613 -9.30 -13.38 12.28
N VAL A 614 -8.64 -12.23 12.33
CA VAL A 614 -8.91 -11.23 13.37
C VAL A 614 -10.34 -10.68 13.25
N ALA A 615 -10.92 -10.61 12.05
CA ALA A 615 -12.29 -10.15 11.85
C ALA A 615 -13.33 -11.14 12.41
N VAL A 616 -13.03 -12.44 12.34
CA VAL A 616 -13.88 -13.50 12.95
C VAL A 616 -13.79 -13.44 14.47
N GLU A 617 -12.59 -13.21 15.01
CA GLU A 617 -12.35 -13.30 16.45
C GLU A 617 -12.78 -12.03 17.22
N ALA A 618 -12.44 -10.85 16.69
CA ALA A 618 -12.70 -9.55 17.29
C ALA A 618 -14.00 -8.90 16.80
N GLY A 619 -14.52 -9.30 15.64
CA GLY A 619 -15.58 -8.58 14.93
C GLY A 619 -15.05 -7.46 14.04
N GLN A 620 -15.97 -6.73 13.40
CA GLN A 620 -15.67 -5.59 12.52
C GLN A 620 -15.41 -4.31 13.34
N ALA A 621 -14.26 -3.67 13.13
CA ALA A 621 -13.89 -2.41 13.76
C ALA A 621 -12.87 -1.66 12.91
N ASP A 622 -12.94 -0.33 12.96
CA ASP A 622 -12.01 0.57 12.27
C ASP A 622 -10.60 0.49 12.88
N GLU A 623 -10.51 0.14 14.16
CA GLU A 623 -9.26 0.00 14.90
C GLU A 623 -9.31 -1.26 15.77
N VAL A 624 -8.28 -2.11 15.65
CA VAL A 624 -8.07 -3.28 16.50
C VAL A 624 -6.59 -3.36 16.85
N SER A 625 -6.23 -3.25 18.13
CA SER A 625 -4.91 -3.67 18.61
C SER A 625 -5.00 -5.07 19.20
N ILE A 626 -3.88 -5.80 19.24
CA ILE A 626 -3.82 -7.16 19.79
C ILE A 626 -2.78 -7.25 20.89
N GLU A 627 -3.17 -7.84 22.02
CA GLU A 627 -2.26 -8.30 23.07
C GLU A 627 -2.32 -9.82 23.16
N VAL A 628 -1.17 -10.48 23.03
CA VAL A 628 -1.04 -11.92 23.17
C VAL A 628 -0.28 -12.22 24.45
N SER A 629 -0.79 -13.14 25.27
CA SER A 629 -0.14 -13.63 26.48
C SER A 629 -0.14 -15.15 26.55
N ALA A 630 1.00 -15.73 26.93
CA ALA A 630 1.20 -17.17 27.01
C ALA A 630 1.89 -17.57 28.33
N PRO A 631 1.64 -18.78 28.86
CA PRO A 631 2.33 -19.29 30.05
C PRO A 631 3.84 -19.46 29.85
N GLU A 632 4.25 -19.88 28.65
CA GLU A 632 5.65 -20.02 28.23
C GLU A 632 5.86 -19.35 26.86
N GLY A 633 7.11 -19.31 26.39
CA GLY A 633 7.46 -18.58 25.19
C GLY A 633 6.81 -19.14 23.92
N ILE A 634 6.13 -18.26 23.17
CA ILE A 634 5.61 -18.51 21.81
C ILE A 634 6.18 -17.47 20.84
N VAL A 635 5.83 -17.56 19.56
CA VAL A 635 6.18 -16.58 18.54
C VAL A 635 4.90 -16.10 17.88
N ALA A 636 4.75 -14.79 17.70
CA ALA A 636 3.58 -14.21 17.06
C ALA A 636 3.98 -13.24 15.94
N GLU A 637 3.34 -13.40 14.77
CA GLU A 637 3.43 -12.48 13.64
C GLU A 637 2.01 -12.13 13.17
N ARG A 638 1.82 -10.90 12.69
CA ARG A 638 0.55 -10.42 12.13
C ARG A 638 0.75 -10.09 10.66
N SER A 639 -0.21 -10.47 9.82
CA SER A 639 -0.29 -10.06 8.41
C SER A 639 -1.53 -9.21 8.20
N ILE A 640 -1.38 -8.08 7.51
CA ILE A 640 -2.48 -7.20 7.12
C ILE A 640 -2.49 -7.10 5.61
N TYR A 641 -3.65 -7.34 5.00
CA TYR A 641 -3.92 -7.09 3.59
C TYR A 641 -5.06 -6.08 3.49
N PHE A 642 -4.99 -5.17 2.52
CA PHE A 642 -6.04 -4.20 2.32
C PHE A 642 -6.29 -3.88 0.85
N SER A 643 -7.53 -3.46 0.59
CA SER A 643 -8.00 -2.83 -0.63
C SER A 643 -9.01 -1.76 -0.21
N ARG A 644 -8.52 -0.53 0.02
CA ARG A 644 -9.32 0.58 0.55
C ARG A 644 -9.36 1.75 -0.44
N THR A 645 -10.40 2.57 -0.39
CA THR A 645 -10.41 3.84 -1.12
C THR A 645 -9.27 4.71 -0.60
N GLY A 646 -8.42 5.18 -1.50
CA GLY A 646 -7.08 5.65 -1.20
C GLY A 646 -6.92 6.96 -0.42
N LEU A 647 -5.69 7.45 -0.50
CA LEU A 647 -5.21 8.75 0.00
C LEU A 647 -6.13 9.91 -0.41
#